data_AF-A0A9D6CYF7-F1
#
_entry.id   AF-A0A9D6CYF7-F1
#
_cell.length_a   1.000
_cell.length_b   1.000
_cell.length_c   1.000
_cell.angle_alpha   90.00
_cell.angle_beta   90.00
_cell.angle_gamma   90.00
#
_symmetry.space_group_name_H-M   'P 1'
#
loop_
_entity.id
_entity.type
_entity.pdbx_description
1 polymer ?
#
loop_
_entity_poly.entity_id
_entity_poly.type
_entity_poly.pdbx_seq_one_letter_code
_entity_poly.pdbx_strand_id
1 'polypeptide(L)'
;MAAEFKRQLDLIRSNMADMLAGRRGFMPPQLPTPYAMPYPDFSLHPTVNRLLANLGDAVKADIDRYAATARIKRLPVKGQENAQPAQNQRELPPALQDPSKLSPDEQIIVNVGSDEEIAALAAAKETAQRMADKNAKPADEDAQKPEKIIDPAKTGLGLLFDDASITSPFLNVPKDIDLDPSVTAAMSDPMLRLYCLLFQEVEEATMHMAAWNIPMPSMQRIKKSLQSLAQDKIGDAILILRNGRKDDPNNKLMAFTLSQLLYFRCQEGHNEYLPEAREEAKKSCSFDERYPQEKLTFFRYHHVASEMSFDKGRAQELLREYYLLNSDALVGEEGLRVHQWHHLKALVLLSRLPVEFWSTYEIECVHAVTEQSIGGALIYLKFFRPLVLQKLATESAEYARFHDIEHAIRLVYIRLRAALEGLNSHFKPDGTAMDPPAHTWTVASRYLRTFLQNSPLPTFENLLANTSLDGRRHAPASKVEEKLHNAGLHDVSYWTAWLMKTSHDPILYNDGAIPDRIVFRENNLLKQFDGLLGALKAWEEPFTSDEKWEKARIYLAPLPHDKLLELGTGQPLGALAFGSGDAIYKNYYKGWASLLEDEILASENIQKRANAGVFWSVEEIMATFDGAQRIMEDPMVGLQARVRAGYRKFVQNRGKSSGASTGKGWQDMGNESFSDHFKQYWWLYAILLPMAIMTFIVIVSARSYENAIRMIVVVIVFAIVGFLIFSQLIKRPDGSSAPPSKHIKDHEGQD
;
A
#
# COMPACT_ATOMS: atom_id res chain seq x y z
N MET A 1 -14.67 -50.40 17.42
CA MET A 1 -14.93 -49.00 17.04
C MET A 1 -14.69 -48.06 18.20
N ALA A 2 -15.53 -48.01 19.25
CA ALA A 2 -15.33 -47.09 20.39
C ALA A 2 -13.93 -47.16 21.05
N ALA A 3 -13.42 -48.36 21.33
CA ALA A 3 -12.09 -48.53 21.92
C ALA A 3 -10.93 -48.09 21.00
N GLU A 4 -11.09 -48.26 19.69
CA GLU A 4 -10.09 -47.83 18.69
C GLU A 4 -10.10 -46.32 18.49
N PHE A 5 -11.30 -45.71 18.45
CA PHE A 5 -11.48 -44.27 18.42
C PHE A 5 -10.84 -43.61 19.65
N LYS A 6 -11.12 -44.14 20.84
CA LYS A 6 -10.53 -43.66 22.11
C LYS A 6 -9.01 -43.76 22.12
N ARG A 7 -8.45 -44.87 21.62
CA ARG A 7 -7.00 -45.06 21.50
C ARG A 7 -6.36 -44.01 20.58
N GLN A 8 -6.97 -43.73 19.43
CA GLN A 8 -6.48 -42.70 18.51
C GLN A 8 -6.56 -41.30 19.13
N LEU A 9 -7.65 -41.01 19.85
CA LEU A 9 -7.84 -39.75 20.54
C LEU A 9 -6.77 -39.53 21.64
N ASP A 10 -6.48 -40.55 22.45
CA ASP A 10 -5.43 -40.51 23.47
C ASP A 10 -4.02 -40.30 22.88
N LEU A 11 -3.74 -40.92 21.72
CA LEU A 11 -2.47 -40.73 21.00
C LEU A 11 -2.31 -39.27 20.52
N ILE A 12 -3.34 -38.70 19.90
CA ILE A 12 -3.31 -37.31 19.43
C ILE A 12 -3.16 -36.36 20.63
N ARG A 13 -3.80 -36.66 21.77
CA ARG A 13 -3.68 -35.87 23.00
C ARG A 13 -2.24 -35.83 23.53
N SER A 14 -1.52 -36.96 23.48
CA SER A 14 -0.09 -37.01 23.83
C SER A 14 0.74 -36.13 22.90
N ASN A 15 0.57 -36.28 21.59
CA ASN A 15 1.29 -35.48 20.58
C ASN A 15 1.00 -33.98 20.72
N MET A 16 -0.24 -33.62 21.05
CA MET A 16 -0.64 -32.24 21.29
C MET A 16 0.02 -31.67 22.55
N ALA A 17 0.10 -32.43 23.64
CA ALA A 17 0.78 -32.01 24.87
C ALA A 17 2.27 -31.69 24.62
N ASP A 18 2.97 -32.53 23.87
CA ASP A 18 4.37 -32.31 23.48
C ASP A 18 4.52 -31.04 22.62
N MET A 19 3.62 -30.83 21.67
CA MET A 19 3.60 -29.63 20.82
C MET A 19 3.37 -28.34 21.64
N LEU A 20 2.43 -28.37 22.60
CA LEU A 20 2.09 -27.23 23.45
C LEU A 20 3.20 -26.92 24.46
N ALA A 21 3.87 -27.93 25.00
CA ALA A 21 5.08 -27.75 25.79
C ALA A 21 6.18 -27.03 24.97
N GLY A 22 6.32 -27.40 23.69
CA GLY A 22 7.20 -26.73 22.73
C GLY A 22 6.78 -25.31 22.32
N ARG A 23 5.54 -24.85 22.58
CA ARG A 23 5.12 -23.45 22.37
C ARG A 23 5.70 -22.51 23.42
N ARG A 24 5.87 -22.99 24.67
CA ARG A 24 6.40 -22.17 25.78
C ARG A 24 7.91 -21.95 25.74
N GLY A 25 8.65 -22.78 24.98
CA GLY A 25 10.11 -22.67 24.83
C GLY A 25 10.58 -21.87 23.62
N PHE A 26 9.67 -21.41 22.75
CA PHE A 26 10.04 -20.73 21.50
C PHE A 26 10.20 -19.23 21.76
N MET A 27 11.42 -18.82 22.12
CA MET A 27 11.77 -17.41 22.01
C MET A 27 11.77 -17.02 20.52
N PRO A 28 11.34 -15.79 20.16
CA PRO A 28 11.69 -15.23 18.86
C PRO A 28 13.20 -15.40 18.64
N PRO A 29 13.68 -15.50 17.39
CA PRO A 29 15.11 -15.67 17.12
C PRO A 29 15.88 -14.71 18.02
N GLN A 30 16.73 -15.26 18.89
CA GLN A 30 17.41 -14.47 19.91
C GLN A 30 18.03 -13.27 19.21
N LEU A 31 17.71 -12.07 19.71
CA LEU A 31 18.29 -10.85 19.18
C LEU A 31 19.80 -11.07 19.13
N PRO A 32 20.44 -11.03 17.95
CA PRO A 32 21.89 -11.08 17.91
C PRO A 32 22.42 -9.99 18.83
N THR A 33 23.54 -10.24 19.49
CA THR A 33 24.18 -9.29 20.38
C THR A 33 24.14 -7.89 19.77
N PRO A 34 23.69 -6.87 20.53
CA PRO A 34 23.62 -5.52 20.02
C PRO A 34 25.01 -5.15 19.49
N TYR A 35 25.05 -4.70 18.24
CA TYR A 35 26.25 -4.17 17.58
C TYR A 35 27.40 -5.16 17.31
N ALA A 36 27.12 -6.42 16.95
CA ALA A 36 28.17 -7.28 16.39
C ALA A 36 28.62 -6.77 15.00
N MET A 37 29.72 -6.03 14.96
CA MET A 37 30.47 -5.69 13.74
C MET A 37 31.29 -6.91 13.24
N PRO A 38 31.51 -7.06 11.91
CA PRO A 38 31.01 -6.19 10.83
C PRO A 38 29.51 -6.37 10.57
N TYR A 39 28.85 -5.29 10.16
CA TYR A 39 27.45 -5.35 9.72
C TYR A 39 27.32 -6.20 8.44
N PRO A 40 26.20 -6.94 8.24
CA PRO A 40 26.00 -7.76 7.05
C PRO A 40 26.05 -6.92 5.78
N ASP A 41 26.62 -7.43 4.69
CA ASP A 41 26.40 -6.78 3.39
C ASP A 41 24.99 -7.14 2.88
N PHE A 42 24.22 -6.11 2.54
CA PHE A 42 22.87 -6.25 2.02
C PHE A 42 22.95 -6.05 0.51
N SER A 43 23.32 -7.09 -0.22
CA SER A 43 23.39 -7.04 -1.69
C SER A 43 22.00 -6.77 -2.26
N LEU A 44 21.79 -5.57 -2.81
CA LEU A 44 20.52 -5.20 -3.45
C LEU A 44 20.36 -5.90 -4.80
N HIS A 45 19.14 -6.33 -5.12
CA HIS A 45 18.80 -6.86 -6.43
C HIS A 45 19.24 -5.90 -7.57
N PRO A 46 19.79 -6.41 -8.70
CA PRO A 46 20.33 -5.58 -9.79
C PRO A 46 19.36 -4.52 -10.32
N THR A 47 18.07 -4.86 -10.40
CA THR A 47 17.01 -3.92 -10.85
C THR A 47 16.87 -2.72 -9.92
N VAL A 48 16.77 -2.97 -8.61
CA VAL A 48 16.68 -1.92 -7.58
C VAL A 48 17.95 -1.08 -7.57
N ASN A 49 19.10 -1.76 -7.65
CA ASN A 49 20.39 -1.10 -7.72
C ASN A 49 20.53 -0.18 -8.94
N ARG A 50 20.00 -0.59 -10.11
CA ARG A 50 19.97 0.22 -11.34
C ARG A 50 19.04 1.42 -11.18
N LEU A 51 17.86 1.25 -10.59
CA LEU A 51 16.94 2.37 -10.33
C LEU A 51 17.58 3.43 -9.44
N LEU A 52 18.23 3.02 -8.35
CA LEU A 52 18.93 3.94 -7.48
C LEU A 52 20.19 4.52 -8.14
N ALA A 53 20.87 3.75 -9.01
CA ALA A 53 21.98 4.28 -9.81
C ALA A 53 21.50 5.40 -10.74
N ASN A 54 20.36 5.26 -11.42
CA ASN A 54 19.79 6.30 -12.27
C ASN A 54 19.52 7.60 -11.50
N LEU A 55 19.03 7.52 -10.26
CA LEU A 55 18.89 8.70 -9.38
C LEU A 55 20.27 9.33 -9.08
N GLY A 56 21.25 8.51 -8.74
CA GLY A 56 22.63 8.96 -8.49
C GLY A 56 23.29 9.58 -9.73
N ASP A 57 22.98 9.07 -10.91
CA ASP A 57 23.47 9.54 -12.21
C ASP A 57 22.77 10.83 -12.64
N ALA A 58 21.47 10.98 -12.35
CA ALA A 58 20.75 12.24 -12.57
C ALA A 58 21.32 13.38 -11.73
N VAL A 59 21.56 13.14 -10.43
CA VAL A 59 22.22 14.14 -9.55
C VAL A 59 23.65 14.41 -10.00
N LYS A 60 24.37 13.37 -10.41
CA LYS A 60 25.72 13.53 -10.97
C LYS A 60 25.69 14.36 -12.26
N ALA A 61 24.71 14.15 -13.15
CA ALA A 61 24.56 14.93 -14.37
C ALA A 61 24.24 16.41 -14.08
N ASP A 62 23.47 16.70 -13.03
CA ASP A 62 23.20 18.07 -12.57
C ASP A 62 24.48 18.78 -12.08
N ILE A 63 25.36 18.06 -11.36
CA ILE A 63 26.67 18.57 -10.91
C ILE A 63 27.61 18.72 -12.11
N ASP A 64 27.75 17.63 -12.88
CA ASP A 64 28.72 17.47 -13.96
C ASP A 64 28.38 18.30 -15.20
N ARG A 65 27.19 18.91 -15.25
CA ARG A 65 26.82 19.93 -16.24
C ARG A 65 27.93 20.98 -16.40
N TYR A 66 28.67 21.23 -15.31
CA TYR A 66 29.79 22.17 -15.27
C TYR A 66 31.18 21.55 -15.09
N ALA A 67 31.32 20.23 -15.00
CA ALA A 67 32.58 19.58 -14.60
C ALA A 67 33.55 19.28 -15.77
N ALA A 68 33.12 19.39 -17.02
CA ALA A 68 33.83 18.75 -18.14
C ALA A 68 35.06 19.51 -18.72
N THR A 69 35.42 20.71 -18.27
CA THR A 69 36.46 21.51 -18.97
C THR A 69 37.69 21.89 -18.15
N ALA A 70 37.77 21.48 -16.88
CA ALA A 70 38.96 21.72 -16.05
C ALA A 70 40.17 20.80 -16.40
N ARG A 71 39.98 19.77 -17.24
CA ARG A 71 41.02 18.78 -17.56
C ARG A 71 41.76 18.96 -18.88
N ILE A 72 41.38 19.91 -19.75
CA ILE A 72 41.99 20.03 -21.11
C ILE A 72 43.04 21.15 -21.24
N LYS A 73 43.24 22.04 -20.26
CA LYS A 73 44.29 23.10 -20.32
C LYS A 73 45.41 22.99 -19.26
N ARG A 74 45.82 21.76 -18.94
CA ARG A 74 47.13 21.50 -18.30
C ARG A 74 47.89 20.40 -19.04
N LEU A 75 48.07 20.58 -20.35
CA LEU A 75 49.22 19.99 -21.03
C LEU A 75 50.39 20.97 -20.84
N PRO A 76 51.55 20.54 -20.33
CA PRO A 76 52.73 21.39 -20.30
C PRO A 76 53.12 21.68 -21.74
N VAL A 77 53.23 22.96 -22.08
CA VAL A 77 53.91 23.39 -23.31
C VAL A 77 55.36 22.92 -23.18
N LYS A 78 55.66 21.74 -23.74
CA LYS A 78 57.04 21.35 -24.02
C LYS A 78 57.54 22.25 -25.14
N GLY A 79 58.42 23.18 -24.78
CA GLY A 79 59.20 23.97 -25.74
C GLY A 79 59.15 25.46 -25.46
N GLN A 80 59.74 25.89 -24.34
CA GLN A 80 60.45 27.17 -24.23
C GLN A 80 61.20 27.23 -22.88
N GLU A 81 62.17 26.33 -22.70
CA GLU A 81 63.33 26.64 -21.86
C GLU A 81 64.37 27.26 -22.78
N ASN A 82 64.48 28.60 -22.73
CA ASN A 82 65.72 29.38 -22.84
C ASN A 82 65.36 30.85 -23.06
N ALA A 83 65.30 31.62 -21.98
CA ALA A 83 65.91 32.94 -21.86
C ALA A 83 65.56 33.54 -20.48
N GLN A 84 66.59 33.74 -19.66
CA GLN A 84 66.57 34.54 -18.45
C GLN A 84 66.30 36.03 -18.73
N PRO A 85 65.93 36.82 -17.71
CA PRO A 85 65.39 38.16 -17.88
C PRO A 85 66.50 39.22 -17.97
N ALA A 86 66.36 40.18 -18.89
CA ALA A 86 67.18 41.39 -18.92
C ALA A 86 66.32 42.65 -18.90
N GLN A 87 66.80 43.60 -18.12
CA GLN A 87 66.21 44.87 -17.73
C GLN A 87 66.29 45.95 -18.84
N ASN A 88 65.39 46.93 -18.73
CA ASN A 88 65.56 48.37 -19.01
C ASN A 88 65.63 48.93 -20.46
N GLN A 89 64.91 50.06 -20.59
CA GLN A 89 65.10 51.25 -21.47
C GLN A 89 64.39 51.34 -22.84
N ARG A 90 63.49 52.34 -22.91
CA ARG A 90 63.32 53.43 -23.93
C ARG A 90 63.43 53.09 -25.42
N GLU A 91 62.35 53.30 -26.18
CA GLU A 91 62.15 54.38 -27.19
C GLU A 91 60.92 54.12 -28.10
N LEU A 92 60.39 55.19 -28.68
CA LEU A 92 59.26 55.31 -29.63
C LEU A 92 59.80 56.07 -30.86
N PRO A 93 59.06 56.21 -31.99
CA PRO A 93 58.83 55.34 -33.18
C PRO A 93 59.62 55.91 -34.44
N PRO A 94 59.39 55.59 -35.76
CA PRO A 94 58.15 55.85 -36.52
C PRO A 94 57.81 54.96 -37.77
N ALA A 95 56.49 54.90 -38.06
CA ALA A 95 55.74 55.00 -39.33
C ALA A 95 56.25 54.49 -40.72
N LEU A 96 55.26 53.94 -41.46
CA LEU A 96 54.91 54.09 -42.91
C LEU A 96 54.89 52.79 -43.77
N GLN A 97 53.69 52.52 -44.32
CA GLN A 97 53.34 52.18 -45.72
C GLN A 97 53.99 50.92 -46.35
N ASP A 98 53.29 50.07 -47.11
CA ASP A 98 52.39 50.43 -48.21
C ASP A 98 51.50 49.22 -48.63
N PRO A 99 50.23 49.45 -48.99
CA PRO A 99 49.31 48.48 -49.59
C PRO A 99 49.37 48.60 -51.12
N SER A 100 50.24 47.84 -51.76
CA SER A 100 50.42 47.88 -53.21
C SER A 100 50.95 46.55 -53.76
N LYS A 101 50.10 45.52 -53.69
CA LYS A 101 50.05 44.47 -54.71
C LYS A 101 48.61 44.29 -55.16
N LEU A 102 48.24 45.13 -56.13
CA LEU A 102 47.16 44.90 -57.09
C LEU A 102 47.38 43.52 -57.79
N SER A 103 46.44 42.87 -58.48
CA SER A 103 45.57 43.40 -59.55
C SER A 103 44.73 42.23 -60.18
N PRO A 104 43.97 42.39 -61.30
CA PRO A 104 42.66 43.04 -61.34
C PRO A 104 41.77 42.50 -62.50
N ASP A 105 40.93 41.48 -62.35
CA ASP A 105 39.89 41.25 -63.38
C ASP A 105 38.58 41.89 -62.93
N GLU A 106 38.50 43.17 -63.32
CA GLU A 106 37.34 44.04 -63.51
C GLU A 106 36.07 43.27 -63.95
N GLN A 107 34.93 43.41 -63.27
CA GLN A 107 33.88 44.43 -63.54
C GLN A 107 33.24 44.23 -64.95
N ILE A 108 31.92 44.18 -65.23
CA ILE A 108 30.77 44.92 -64.67
C ILE A 108 29.44 44.48 -65.41
N ILE A 109 28.33 44.34 -64.65
CA ILE A 109 26.89 44.75 -64.83
C ILE A 109 25.95 44.25 -66.00
N VAL A 110 24.70 43.89 -65.60
CA VAL A 110 23.34 44.28 -66.12
C VAL A 110 22.37 43.12 -66.55
N ASN A 111 21.47 42.74 -65.62
CA ASN A 111 19.99 42.73 -65.68
C ASN A 111 19.14 41.78 -66.60
N VAL A 112 17.97 41.38 -66.03
CA VAL A 112 16.66 40.93 -66.61
C VAL A 112 16.26 39.43 -66.50
N GLY A 113 15.15 39.20 -65.75
CA GLY A 113 14.10 38.16 -65.93
C GLY A 113 14.30 36.83 -65.18
N SER A 114 13.28 36.13 -64.65
CA SER A 114 11.83 36.33 -64.58
C SER A 114 11.19 35.21 -63.73
N ASP A 115 9.91 35.39 -63.40
CA ASP A 115 9.00 34.62 -62.54
C ASP A 115 8.75 33.12 -62.86
N GLU A 116 9.77 32.33 -63.21
CA GLU A 116 9.57 30.92 -63.64
C GLU A 116 9.77 29.85 -62.55
N GLU A 117 10.41 30.14 -61.42
CA GLU A 117 10.55 29.13 -60.35
C GLU A 117 9.37 29.08 -59.38
N ILE A 118 8.48 30.08 -59.42
CA ILE A 118 7.23 30.10 -58.63
C ILE A 118 6.11 29.31 -59.35
N ALA A 119 6.21 29.11 -60.66
CA ALA A 119 5.27 28.30 -61.45
C ALA A 119 5.55 26.78 -61.38
N ALA A 120 6.78 26.37 -61.05
CA ALA A 120 7.16 24.95 -60.99
C ALA A 120 6.70 24.23 -59.70
N LEU A 121 6.40 24.95 -58.62
CA LEU A 121 5.94 24.37 -57.36
C LEU A 121 4.40 24.23 -57.25
N ALA A 122 3.64 24.93 -58.10
CA ALA A 122 2.17 24.86 -58.12
C ALA A 122 1.65 23.68 -58.96
N ALA A 123 2.34 23.29 -60.03
CA ALA A 123 1.96 22.16 -60.90
C ALA A 123 2.19 20.77 -60.25
N ALA A 124 3.16 20.65 -59.34
CA ALA A 124 3.44 19.39 -58.63
C ALA A 124 2.39 19.05 -57.56
N LYS A 125 1.69 20.05 -56.99
CA LYS A 125 0.67 19.87 -55.95
C LYS A 125 -0.70 19.45 -56.51
N GLU A 126 -1.04 19.83 -57.75
CA GLU A 126 -2.32 19.49 -58.37
C GLU A 126 -2.35 18.06 -58.97
N THR A 127 -1.18 17.46 -59.21
CA THR A 127 -1.07 16.10 -59.79
C THR A 127 -1.09 15.02 -58.71
N ALA A 128 -0.63 15.32 -57.49
CA ALA A 128 -0.71 14.40 -56.35
C ALA A 128 -2.13 14.28 -55.77
N GLN A 129 -2.90 15.38 -55.79
CA GLN A 129 -4.28 15.40 -55.25
C GLN A 129 -5.27 14.63 -56.16
N ARG A 130 -4.99 14.50 -57.46
CA ARG A 130 -5.84 13.75 -58.41
C ARG A 130 -5.63 12.23 -58.41
N MET A 131 -4.58 11.72 -57.78
CA MET A 131 -4.38 10.28 -57.57
C MET A 131 -5.03 9.75 -56.27
N ALA A 132 -5.54 10.64 -55.41
CA ALA A 132 -6.15 10.26 -54.13
C ALA A 132 -7.66 9.96 -54.18
N ASP A 133 -8.38 10.39 -55.23
CA ASP A 133 -9.87 10.36 -55.25
C ASP A 133 -10.50 9.39 -56.25
N LYS A 134 -9.74 8.46 -56.84
CA LYS A 134 -10.32 7.41 -57.71
C LYS A 134 -9.74 6.05 -57.39
N ASN A 135 -10.41 5.36 -56.45
CA ASN A 135 -10.65 3.91 -56.35
C ASN A 135 -10.78 3.53 -54.85
N ALA A 136 -11.98 3.66 -54.30
CA ALA A 136 -12.97 2.57 -54.18
C ALA A 136 -12.74 1.67 -52.94
N LYS A 137 -13.57 1.89 -51.91
CA LYS A 137 -14.09 0.82 -51.02
C LYS A 137 -15.20 0.06 -51.79
N PRO A 138 -15.57 -1.21 -51.47
CA PRO A 138 -15.67 -1.75 -50.11
C PRO A 138 -15.32 -3.24 -49.89
N ALA A 139 -15.43 -3.62 -48.61
CA ALA A 139 -15.70 -4.95 -48.03
C ALA A 139 -14.52 -5.89 -47.72
N ASP A 140 -14.52 -6.30 -46.45
CA ASP A 140 -13.94 -7.50 -45.82
C ASP A 140 -12.43 -7.77 -46.00
N GLU A 141 -11.68 -7.44 -44.95
CA GLU A 141 -10.69 -8.36 -44.34
C GLU A 141 -10.23 -7.78 -42.99
N ASP A 142 -10.83 -8.30 -41.91
CA ASP A 142 -10.28 -8.25 -40.57
C ASP A 142 -8.99 -9.08 -40.54
N ALA A 143 -7.84 -8.45 -40.80
CA ALA A 143 -6.54 -8.85 -40.28
C ALA A 143 -5.47 -7.84 -40.71
N GLN A 144 -4.69 -7.37 -39.74
CA GLN A 144 -3.43 -6.62 -39.91
C GLN A 144 -3.55 -5.13 -40.29
N LYS A 145 -3.96 -4.31 -39.31
CA LYS A 145 -3.33 -3.00 -39.12
C LYS A 145 -2.18 -3.13 -38.12
N PRO A 146 -1.02 -2.50 -38.35
CA PRO A 146 -0.07 -2.21 -37.29
C PRO A 146 -0.70 -1.12 -36.42
N GLU A 147 -1.42 -1.54 -35.38
CA GLU A 147 -1.91 -0.63 -34.36
C GLU A 147 -0.74 -0.07 -33.53
N LYS A 148 -0.84 1.24 -33.31
CA LYS A 148 -0.31 2.01 -32.18
C LYS A 148 1.19 2.28 -32.13
N ILE A 149 1.50 3.45 -32.70
CA ILE A 149 2.30 4.51 -32.07
C ILE A 149 2.35 4.30 -30.54
N ILE A 150 3.56 3.99 -30.07
CA ILE A 150 3.86 3.88 -28.66
C ILE A 150 3.76 5.29 -28.08
N ASP A 151 2.77 5.47 -27.20
CA ASP A 151 2.61 6.66 -26.36
C ASP A 151 3.92 6.91 -25.56
N PRO A 152 4.62 8.04 -25.76
CA PRO A 152 5.86 8.34 -25.05
C PRO A 152 5.65 8.63 -23.56
N ALA A 153 4.42 8.60 -23.03
CA ALA A 153 4.17 8.44 -21.60
C ALA A 153 4.54 7.03 -21.07
N LYS A 154 4.71 6.02 -21.94
CA LYS A 154 4.93 4.61 -21.55
C LYS A 154 6.37 4.08 -21.61
N THR A 155 7.34 4.86 -22.07
CA THR A 155 8.73 4.38 -22.28
C THR A 155 9.74 4.83 -21.20
N GLY A 156 9.94 4.06 -20.11
CA GLY A 156 11.20 4.16 -19.34
C GLY A 156 11.13 3.92 -17.83
N LEU A 157 9.99 4.21 -17.19
CA LEU A 157 9.74 3.88 -15.78
C LEU A 157 8.39 3.18 -15.58
N GLY A 158 7.38 3.55 -16.37
CA GLY A 158 6.02 2.97 -16.32
C GLY A 158 5.92 1.46 -16.58
N LEU A 159 6.90 0.84 -17.24
CA LEU A 159 6.87 -0.59 -17.61
C LEU A 159 7.47 -1.54 -16.56
N LEU A 160 8.04 -1.01 -15.46
CA LEU A 160 8.46 -1.83 -14.31
C LEU A 160 7.34 -1.98 -13.25
N PHE A 161 6.18 -1.34 -13.47
CA PHE A 161 5.08 -1.21 -12.50
C PHE A 161 3.81 -2.01 -12.84
N ASP A 162 3.90 -2.94 -13.78
CA ASP A 162 2.84 -3.95 -13.99
C ASP A 162 2.94 -5.13 -13.01
N ASP A 163 4.02 -5.21 -12.22
CA ASP A 163 4.10 -6.12 -11.09
C ASP A 163 3.47 -5.45 -9.86
N ALA A 164 2.36 -6.01 -9.37
CA ALA A 164 1.59 -5.47 -8.24
C ALA A 164 2.36 -5.46 -6.89
N SER A 165 3.63 -5.89 -6.90
CA SER A 165 4.50 -6.03 -5.73
C SER A 165 5.39 -4.81 -5.43
N ILE A 166 5.54 -3.84 -6.34
CA ILE A 166 6.42 -2.67 -6.16
C ILE A 166 5.72 -1.37 -6.59
N THR A 167 5.25 -0.58 -5.63
CA THR A 167 4.99 0.85 -5.81
C THR A 167 6.30 1.60 -5.59
N SER A 168 7.04 1.96 -6.65
CA SER A 168 8.26 2.75 -6.46
C SER A 168 7.91 4.17 -6.02
N PRO A 169 8.56 4.70 -4.97
CA PRO A 169 8.40 6.11 -4.61
C PRO A 169 9.05 7.06 -5.65
N PHE A 170 9.86 6.55 -6.58
CA PHE A 170 10.61 7.35 -7.56
C PHE A 170 9.86 7.59 -8.88
N LEU A 171 8.52 7.62 -8.83
CA LEU A 171 7.61 7.42 -9.97
C LEU A 171 7.68 8.46 -11.10
N ASN A 172 8.54 9.48 -11.07
CA ASN A 172 8.57 10.55 -12.09
C ASN A 172 9.97 11.15 -12.33
N VAL A 173 10.95 10.32 -12.69
CA VAL A 173 12.21 10.84 -13.27
C VAL A 173 11.89 11.38 -14.67
N PRO A 174 12.19 12.66 -14.98
CA PRO A 174 11.97 13.22 -16.32
C PRO A 174 12.74 12.44 -17.39
N LYS A 175 12.09 12.20 -18.54
CA LYS A 175 12.73 11.60 -19.73
C LYS A 175 13.48 12.65 -20.54
N ASP A 176 14.44 12.16 -21.33
CA ASP A 176 15.17 12.94 -22.32
C ASP A 176 14.22 13.71 -23.25
N ILE A 177 14.61 14.94 -23.55
CA ILE A 177 13.86 15.87 -24.42
C ILE A 177 14.10 15.47 -25.87
N ASP A 178 13.02 15.29 -26.65
CA ASP A 178 13.10 15.23 -28.11
C ASP A 178 13.46 16.63 -28.66
N LEU A 179 14.75 16.88 -28.85
CA LEU A 179 15.26 18.11 -29.48
C LEU A 179 15.41 17.92 -31.00
N ASP A 180 15.25 19.02 -31.74
CA ASP A 180 15.52 19.05 -33.18
C ASP A 180 16.98 18.61 -33.45
N PRO A 181 17.21 17.62 -34.34
CA PRO A 181 18.54 17.13 -34.68
C PRO A 181 19.52 18.24 -35.09
N SER A 182 19.03 19.32 -35.69
CA SER A 182 19.85 20.47 -36.11
C SER A 182 20.43 21.27 -34.93
N VAL A 183 19.75 21.30 -33.78
CA VAL A 183 20.21 21.96 -32.55
C VAL A 183 21.22 21.08 -31.81
N THR A 184 21.02 19.76 -31.82
CA THR A 184 21.91 18.80 -31.15
C THR A 184 23.28 18.67 -31.82
N ALA A 185 23.37 18.87 -33.14
CA ALA A 185 24.61 18.71 -33.90
C ALA A 185 25.62 19.87 -33.73
N ALA A 186 25.16 21.05 -33.27
CA ALA A 186 25.97 22.27 -33.20
C ALA A 186 26.59 22.55 -31.82
N MET A 187 26.19 21.82 -30.77
CA MET A 187 26.53 22.13 -29.37
C MET A 187 27.49 21.12 -28.75
N SER A 188 28.34 21.59 -27.84
CA SER A 188 29.06 20.69 -26.92
C SER A 188 28.09 20.01 -25.94
N ASP A 189 28.40 18.80 -25.47
CA ASP A 189 27.55 18.06 -24.51
C ASP A 189 27.20 18.90 -23.24
N PRO A 190 28.13 19.64 -22.61
CA PRO A 190 27.80 20.54 -21.50
C PRO A 190 26.84 21.67 -21.88
N MET A 191 27.01 22.27 -23.07
CA MET A 191 26.14 23.33 -23.57
C MET A 191 24.74 22.79 -23.88
N LEU A 192 24.66 21.60 -24.48
CA LEU A 192 23.39 20.94 -24.77
C LEU A 192 22.61 20.67 -23.47
N ARG A 193 23.27 20.15 -22.44
CA ARG A 193 22.65 19.92 -21.12
C ARG A 193 22.14 21.21 -20.47
N LEU A 194 22.90 22.30 -20.59
CA LEU A 194 22.48 23.63 -20.14
C LEU A 194 21.27 24.14 -20.92
N TYR A 195 21.30 24.01 -22.25
CA TYR A 195 20.19 24.39 -23.11
C TYR A 195 18.92 23.60 -22.77
N CYS A 196 19.02 22.27 -22.62
CA CYS A 196 17.91 21.40 -22.23
C CYS A 196 17.22 21.86 -20.94
N LEU A 197 18.01 22.12 -19.89
CA LEU A 197 17.49 22.65 -18.62
C LEU A 197 16.73 23.95 -18.85
N LEU A 198 17.40 24.94 -19.45
CA LEU A 198 16.84 26.27 -19.58
C LEU A 198 15.61 26.28 -20.51
N PHE A 199 15.59 25.41 -21.52
CA PHE A 199 14.47 25.24 -22.43
C PHE A 199 13.25 24.69 -21.71
N GLN A 200 13.38 23.58 -20.96
CA GLN A 200 12.28 23.01 -20.15
C GLN A 200 11.68 24.06 -19.20
N GLU A 201 12.56 24.81 -18.54
CA GLU A 201 12.18 25.85 -17.60
C GLU A 201 11.40 26.99 -18.25
N VAL A 202 11.78 27.37 -19.47
CA VAL A 202 11.10 28.41 -20.23
C VAL A 202 9.78 27.91 -20.83
N GLU A 203 9.68 26.64 -21.21
CA GLU A 203 8.42 26.04 -21.64
C GLU A 203 7.42 26.00 -20.48
N GLU A 204 7.82 25.50 -19.31
CA GLU A 204 6.98 25.50 -18.11
C GLU A 204 6.54 26.92 -17.75
N ALA A 205 7.48 27.86 -17.74
CA ALA A 205 7.17 29.26 -17.47
C ALA A 205 6.23 29.87 -18.52
N THR A 206 6.30 29.43 -19.77
CA THR A 206 5.38 29.86 -20.84
C THR A 206 3.97 29.36 -20.56
N MET A 207 3.81 28.11 -20.11
CA MET A 207 2.51 27.55 -19.75
C MET A 207 1.90 28.24 -18.52
N HIS A 208 2.73 28.70 -17.59
CA HIS A 208 2.30 29.31 -16.33
C HIS A 208 2.53 30.83 -16.22
N MET A 209 2.72 31.54 -17.35
CA MET A 209 3.06 32.97 -17.36
C MET A 209 2.13 33.84 -16.52
N ALA A 210 0.82 33.58 -16.60
CA ALA A 210 -0.19 34.33 -15.85
C ALA A 210 -0.09 34.06 -14.34
N ALA A 211 0.14 32.80 -13.96
CA ALA A 211 0.26 32.40 -12.55
C ALA A 211 1.54 32.96 -11.90
N TRP A 212 2.64 33.03 -12.64
CA TRP A 212 3.92 33.55 -12.13
C TRP A 212 4.09 35.06 -12.31
N ASN A 213 3.07 35.74 -12.85
CA ASN A 213 3.06 37.16 -13.16
C ASN A 213 4.31 37.61 -13.94
N ILE A 214 4.72 36.82 -14.95
CA ILE A 214 5.88 37.13 -15.79
C ILE A 214 5.42 38.01 -16.96
N PRO A 215 5.92 39.26 -17.07
CA PRO A 215 5.56 40.12 -18.20
C PRO A 215 5.98 39.51 -19.54
N MET A 216 5.10 39.62 -20.54
CA MET A 216 5.40 39.13 -21.90
C MET A 216 6.73 39.67 -22.47
N PRO A 217 7.11 40.96 -22.28
CA PRO A 217 8.41 41.44 -22.72
C PRO A 217 9.59 40.74 -22.05
N SER A 218 9.48 40.43 -20.75
CA SER A 218 10.50 39.68 -20.01
C SER A 218 10.62 38.25 -20.55
N MET A 219 9.50 37.58 -20.82
CA MET A 219 9.49 36.24 -21.42
C MET A 219 10.11 36.23 -22.82
N GLN A 220 9.79 37.21 -23.67
CA GLN A 220 10.37 37.32 -25.01
C GLN A 220 11.89 37.48 -24.97
N ARG A 221 12.42 38.23 -24.00
CA ARG A 221 13.88 38.36 -23.81
C ARG A 221 14.54 37.05 -23.40
N ILE A 222 13.90 36.28 -22.51
CA ILE A 222 14.39 34.96 -22.11
C ILE A 222 14.40 34.00 -23.31
N LYS A 223 13.31 33.96 -24.09
CA LYS A 223 13.23 33.16 -25.33
C LYS A 223 14.29 33.57 -26.36
N LYS A 224 14.52 34.88 -26.55
CA LYS A 224 15.55 35.39 -27.45
C LYS A 224 16.95 35.01 -26.98
N SER A 225 17.21 35.04 -25.67
CA SER A 225 18.46 34.58 -25.08
C SER A 225 18.70 33.09 -25.35
N LEU A 226 17.68 32.24 -25.20
CA LEU A 226 17.75 30.82 -25.56
C LEU A 226 18.02 30.61 -27.05
N GLN A 227 17.42 31.39 -27.93
CA GLN A 227 17.71 31.34 -29.37
C GLN A 227 19.17 31.71 -29.67
N SER A 228 19.71 32.72 -28.99
CA SER A 228 21.13 33.07 -29.10
C SER A 228 22.03 31.93 -28.57
N LEU A 229 21.65 31.29 -27.47
CA LEU A 229 22.35 30.11 -26.95
C LEU A 229 22.32 28.95 -27.96
N ALA A 230 21.17 28.69 -28.60
CA ALA A 230 21.00 27.69 -29.65
C ALA A 230 21.95 27.90 -30.84
N GLN A 231 22.39 29.13 -31.06
CA GLN A 231 23.32 29.54 -32.12
C GLN A 231 24.78 29.63 -31.64
N ASP A 232 25.12 29.07 -30.48
CA ASP A 232 26.45 29.14 -29.85
C ASP A 232 26.91 30.58 -29.50
N LYS A 233 25.97 31.52 -29.35
CA LYS A 233 26.25 32.93 -29.02
C LYS A 233 25.95 33.23 -27.55
N ILE A 234 26.71 32.62 -26.64
CA ILE A 234 26.52 32.80 -25.19
C ILE A 234 26.69 34.26 -24.75
N GLY A 235 27.66 34.98 -25.33
CA GLY A 235 27.91 36.40 -25.01
C GLY A 235 26.68 37.28 -25.28
N ASP A 236 26.02 37.07 -26.42
CA ASP A 236 24.78 37.76 -26.78
C ASP A 236 23.63 37.36 -25.85
N ALA A 237 23.53 36.06 -25.53
CA ALA A 237 22.53 35.54 -24.61
C ALA A 237 22.64 36.19 -23.21
N ILE A 238 23.86 36.35 -22.69
CA ILE A 238 24.16 37.04 -21.42
C ILE A 238 23.82 38.53 -21.52
N LEU A 239 24.19 39.21 -22.61
CA LEU A 239 23.92 40.63 -22.80
C LEU A 239 22.41 40.93 -22.82
N ILE A 240 21.63 40.10 -23.53
CA ILE A 240 20.17 40.20 -23.59
C ILE A 240 19.56 40.09 -22.19
N LEU A 241 20.00 39.10 -21.40
CA LEU A 241 19.49 38.89 -20.05
C LEU A 241 19.93 39.99 -19.07
N ARG A 242 21.18 40.46 -19.13
CA ARG A 242 21.64 41.59 -18.30
C ARG A 242 20.82 42.85 -18.54
N ASN A 243 20.51 43.15 -19.80
CA ASN A 243 19.63 44.28 -20.13
C ASN A 243 18.18 44.01 -19.69
N GLY A 244 17.70 42.78 -19.82
CA GLY A 244 16.44 42.32 -19.21
C GLY A 244 16.35 42.58 -17.71
N ARG A 245 17.41 42.24 -16.96
CA ARG A 245 17.46 42.40 -15.50
C ARG A 245 17.48 43.85 -15.05
N LYS A 246 18.02 44.77 -15.86
CA LYS A 246 17.94 46.22 -15.58
C LYS A 246 16.50 46.72 -15.65
N ASP A 247 15.72 46.19 -16.59
CA ASP A 247 14.33 46.61 -16.80
C ASP A 247 13.35 45.89 -15.87
N ASP A 248 13.65 44.65 -15.48
CA ASP A 248 12.85 43.84 -14.53
C ASP A 248 13.75 43.18 -13.45
N PRO A 249 14.21 43.96 -12.44
CA PRO A 249 15.14 43.48 -11.41
C PRO A 249 14.58 42.42 -10.47
N ASN A 250 13.25 42.18 -10.49
CA ASN A 250 12.61 41.20 -9.62
C ASN A 250 12.23 39.90 -10.34
N ASN A 251 12.59 39.74 -11.62
CA ASN A 251 12.31 38.51 -12.38
C ASN A 251 13.23 37.35 -11.97
N LYS A 252 12.70 36.37 -11.22
CA LYS A 252 13.47 35.24 -10.69
C LYS A 252 13.91 34.27 -11.78
N LEU A 253 13.05 34.01 -12.77
CA LEU A 253 13.38 33.13 -13.89
C LEU A 253 14.53 33.72 -14.71
N MET A 254 14.50 35.02 -15.00
CA MET A 254 15.58 35.69 -15.71
C MET A 254 16.89 35.67 -14.94
N ALA A 255 16.83 35.89 -13.61
CA ALA A 255 17.99 35.79 -12.73
C ALA A 255 18.57 34.36 -12.72
N PHE A 256 17.68 33.35 -12.68
CA PHE A 256 18.06 31.94 -12.78
C PHE A 256 18.75 31.65 -14.11
N THR A 257 18.13 31.97 -15.25
CA THR A 257 18.72 31.75 -16.58
C THR A 257 20.08 32.44 -16.71
N LEU A 258 20.20 33.69 -16.28
CA LEU A 258 21.45 34.43 -16.32
C LEU A 258 22.52 33.77 -15.45
N SER A 259 22.18 33.35 -14.23
CA SER A 259 23.14 32.66 -13.34
C SER A 259 23.70 31.38 -13.96
N GLN A 260 22.85 30.56 -14.59
CA GLN A 260 23.26 29.29 -15.20
C GLN A 260 24.19 29.51 -16.41
N LEU A 261 23.95 30.56 -17.22
CA LEU A 261 24.86 30.96 -18.29
C LEU A 261 26.20 31.48 -17.76
N LEU A 262 26.19 32.27 -16.67
CA LEU A 262 27.41 32.79 -16.06
C LEU A 262 28.25 31.68 -15.43
N TYR A 263 27.63 30.70 -14.75
CA TYR A 263 28.31 29.50 -14.27
C TYR A 263 28.95 28.70 -15.41
N PHE A 264 28.27 28.61 -16.56
CA PHE A 264 28.85 27.99 -17.76
C PHE A 264 30.10 28.72 -18.25
N ARG A 265 30.08 30.05 -18.30
CA ARG A 265 31.28 30.85 -18.64
C ARG A 265 32.41 30.66 -17.65
N CYS A 266 32.11 30.54 -16.36
CA CYS A 266 33.11 30.23 -15.33
C CYS A 266 33.78 28.88 -15.62
N GLN A 267 33.01 27.86 -15.99
CA GLN A 267 33.54 26.57 -16.40
C GLN A 267 34.44 26.67 -17.65
N GLU A 268 34.13 27.54 -18.62
CA GLU A 268 35.00 27.78 -19.79
C GLU A 268 36.33 28.46 -19.43
N GLY A 269 36.53 28.83 -18.16
CA GLY A 269 37.75 29.43 -17.62
C GLY A 269 37.61 30.92 -17.31
N HIS A 270 36.43 31.50 -17.48
CA HIS A 270 36.16 32.92 -17.21
C HIS A 270 35.70 33.13 -15.76
N ASN A 271 36.61 32.91 -14.80
CA ASN A 271 36.32 33.00 -13.37
C ASN A 271 35.86 34.39 -12.90
N GLU A 272 36.09 35.43 -13.69
CA GLU A 272 35.62 36.79 -13.45
C GLU A 272 34.08 36.89 -13.35
N TYR A 273 33.35 35.96 -13.96
CA TYR A 273 31.87 35.93 -13.90
C TYR A 273 31.33 35.25 -12.62
N LEU A 274 32.17 34.57 -11.83
CA LEU A 274 31.72 33.77 -10.70
C LEU A 274 31.02 34.60 -9.60
N PRO A 275 31.50 35.79 -9.22
CA PRO A 275 30.80 36.65 -8.26
C PRO A 275 29.40 37.04 -8.76
N GLU A 276 29.28 37.41 -10.03
CA GLU A 276 27.99 37.79 -10.63
C GLU A 276 27.05 36.59 -10.76
N ALA A 277 27.57 35.41 -11.14
CA ALA A 277 26.80 34.17 -11.20
C ALA A 277 26.15 33.85 -9.84
N ARG A 278 26.93 33.96 -8.77
CA ARG A 278 26.49 33.75 -7.38
C ARG A 278 25.47 34.79 -6.94
N GLU A 279 25.65 36.06 -7.30
CA GLU A 279 24.67 37.10 -6.98
C GLU A 279 23.33 36.89 -7.68
N GLU A 280 23.32 36.59 -8.98
CA GLU A 280 22.09 36.33 -9.72
C GLU A 280 21.39 35.05 -9.25
N ALA A 281 22.16 34.00 -8.89
CA ALA A 281 21.61 32.80 -8.29
C ALA A 281 20.97 33.08 -6.92
N LYS A 282 21.61 33.91 -6.07
CA LYS A 282 21.00 34.33 -4.80
C LYS A 282 19.71 35.12 -5.02
N LYS A 283 19.67 35.98 -6.04
CA LYS A 283 18.46 36.73 -6.41
C LYS A 283 17.33 35.80 -6.87
N SER A 284 17.61 34.76 -7.66
CA SER A 284 16.60 33.79 -8.09
C SER A 284 16.05 32.92 -6.94
N CYS A 285 16.85 32.66 -5.91
CA CYS A 285 16.48 31.79 -4.78
C CYS A 285 15.68 32.48 -3.66
N SER A 286 15.68 33.82 -3.64
CA SER A 286 15.01 34.61 -2.59
C SER A 286 13.48 34.52 -2.68
N PHE A 287 12.83 34.54 -1.52
CA PHE A 287 11.37 34.43 -1.40
C PHE A 287 10.66 35.50 -2.25
N ASP A 288 9.58 35.07 -2.91
CA ASP A 288 8.74 35.92 -3.75
C ASP A 288 7.36 35.30 -3.85
N GLU A 289 6.33 36.02 -3.40
CA GLU A 289 4.94 35.54 -3.39
C GLU A 289 4.42 35.21 -4.79
N ARG A 290 5.05 35.73 -5.85
CA ARG A 290 4.66 35.46 -7.25
C ARG A 290 5.09 34.09 -7.73
N TYR A 291 6.06 33.45 -7.06
CA TYR A 291 6.59 32.15 -7.46
C TYR A 291 6.15 31.06 -6.48
N PRO A 292 5.65 29.91 -6.97
CA PRO A 292 5.37 28.77 -6.12
C PRO A 292 6.63 28.32 -5.36
N GLN A 293 6.46 27.87 -4.11
CA GLN A 293 7.57 27.39 -3.28
C GLN A 293 8.34 26.26 -3.96
N GLU A 294 7.67 25.36 -4.67
CA GLU A 294 8.30 24.28 -5.44
C GLU A 294 9.29 24.82 -6.47
N LYS A 295 8.99 25.96 -7.11
CA LYS A 295 9.86 26.58 -8.10
C LYS A 295 11.06 27.26 -7.47
N LEU A 296 10.88 27.89 -6.31
CA LEU A 296 12.00 28.42 -5.54
C LEU A 296 12.92 27.29 -5.06
N THR A 297 12.37 26.15 -4.64
CA THR A 297 13.15 24.95 -4.28
C THR A 297 13.93 24.41 -5.49
N PHE A 298 13.34 24.40 -6.68
CA PHE A 298 14.05 24.05 -7.93
C PHE A 298 15.26 24.97 -8.17
N PHE A 299 15.09 26.30 -8.10
CA PHE A 299 16.20 27.25 -8.30
C PHE A 299 17.30 27.08 -7.23
N ARG A 300 16.90 26.88 -5.97
CA ARG A 300 17.82 26.64 -4.85
C ARG A 300 18.64 25.36 -5.06
N TYR A 301 18.00 24.26 -5.45
CA TYR A 301 18.69 23.01 -5.75
C TYR A 301 19.72 23.19 -6.86
N HIS A 302 19.34 23.82 -7.98
CA HIS A 302 20.26 24.03 -9.09
C HIS A 302 21.39 25.00 -8.76
N HIS A 303 21.17 25.99 -7.88
CA HIS A 303 22.26 26.82 -7.37
C HIS A 303 23.29 25.99 -6.60
N VAL A 304 22.83 25.12 -5.69
CA VAL A 304 23.72 24.22 -4.94
C VAL A 304 24.46 23.28 -5.90
N ALA A 305 23.76 22.67 -6.85
CA ALA A 305 24.36 21.76 -7.83
C ALA A 305 25.42 22.46 -8.71
N SER A 306 25.18 23.72 -9.12
CA SER A 306 26.19 24.52 -9.83
C SER A 306 27.41 24.75 -8.93
N GLU A 307 27.20 25.18 -7.68
CA GLU A 307 28.28 25.51 -6.74
C GLU A 307 29.14 24.27 -6.40
N MET A 308 28.59 23.06 -6.41
CA MET A 308 29.34 21.80 -6.20
C MET A 308 30.54 21.61 -7.14
N SER A 309 30.48 22.20 -8.34
CA SER A 309 31.56 22.15 -9.33
C SER A 309 32.67 23.18 -9.08
N PHE A 310 32.43 24.18 -8.23
CA PHE A 310 33.36 25.28 -7.97
C PHE A 310 33.85 25.31 -6.52
N ASP A 311 32.94 25.20 -5.54
CA ASP A 311 33.24 25.24 -4.11
C ASP A 311 32.29 24.34 -3.31
N LYS A 312 32.79 23.18 -2.90
CA LYS A 312 32.01 22.19 -2.13
C LYS A 312 31.65 22.67 -0.72
N GLY A 313 32.48 23.51 -0.10
CA GLY A 313 32.21 24.05 1.23
C GLY A 313 31.02 25.01 1.17
N ARG A 314 31.07 25.94 0.22
CA ARG A 314 29.97 26.86 -0.05
C ARG A 314 28.69 26.15 -0.50
N ALA A 315 28.79 25.11 -1.34
CA ALA A 315 27.62 24.33 -1.75
C ALA A 315 26.90 23.72 -0.54
N GLN A 316 27.64 23.26 0.47
CA GLN A 316 27.04 22.77 1.70
C GLN A 316 26.40 23.88 2.54
N GLU A 317 27.07 25.04 2.67
CA GLU A 317 26.48 26.21 3.34
C GLU A 317 25.15 26.59 2.71
N LEU A 318 25.09 26.67 1.37
CA LEU A 318 23.86 26.97 0.63
C LEU A 318 22.77 25.89 0.85
N LEU A 319 23.15 24.63 0.94
CA LEU A 319 22.23 23.53 1.20
C LEU A 319 21.56 23.65 2.58
N ARG A 320 22.27 24.22 3.57
CA ARG A 320 21.71 24.62 4.88
C ARG A 320 20.87 25.90 4.79
N GLU A 321 21.41 26.96 4.19
CA GLU A 321 20.74 28.27 4.07
C GLU A 321 19.38 28.16 3.37
N TYR A 322 19.28 27.28 2.38
CA TYR A 322 18.07 27.07 1.61
C TYR A 322 17.11 26.03 2.20
N TYR A 323 17.47 25.41 3.34
CA TYR A 323 16.70 24.35 3.99
C TYR A 323 16.32 23.24 3.00
N LEU A 324 17.26 22.84 2.14
CA LEU A 324 17.02 21.83 1.11
C LEU A 324 17.01 20.41 1.71
N LEU A 325 17.73 20.18 2.81
CA LEU A 325 17.60 18.98 3.63
C LEU A 325 16.39 19.11 4.57
N ASN A 326 15.19 19.01 4.02
CA ASN A 326 13.96 19.07 4.78
C ASN A 326 13.48 17.65 5.09
N SER A 327 13.77 17.16 6.31
CA SER A 327 13.31 15.84 6.77
C SER A 327 11.78 15.77 6.78
N ASP A 328 11.09 16.83 7.20
CA ASP A 328 9.63 16.82 7.34
C ASP A 328 8.95 16.67 5.98
N ALA A 329 9.52 17.28 4.94
CA ALA A 329 9.07 17.06 3.58
C ALA A 329 9.22 15.58 3.18
N LEU A 330 10.37 14.97 3.47
CA LEU A 330 10.68 13.61 3.03
C LEU A 330 10.03 12.50 3.89
N VAL A 331 9.58 12.83 5.10
CA VAL A 331 9.07 11.89 6.11
C VAL A 331 7.52 11.84 6.14
N GLY A 332 6.84 12.60 5.30
CA GLY A 332 5.37 12.63 5.22
C GLY A 332 4.73 11.26 4.99
N GLU A 333 3.44 11.13 5.36
CA GLU A 333 2.64 9.88 5.20
C GLU A 333 2.62 9.35 3.76
N GLU A 334 2.80 10.27 2.82
CA GLU A 334 2.73 10.04 1.40
C GLU A 334 4.05 9.53 0.77
N GLY A 335 5.12 9.42 1.58
CA GLY A 335 6.46 9.01 1.15
C GLY A 335 7.17 10.03 0.26
N LEU A 336 8.28 9.62 -0.36
CA LEU A 336 9.07 10.46 -1.27
C LEU A 336 8.26 10.74 -2.56
N ARG A 337 7.70 11.95 -2.73
CA ARG A 337 6.87 12.33 -3.91
C ARG A 337 7.56 13.28 -4.90
N VAL A 338 6.96 13.43 -6.09
CA VAL A 338 7.42 14.28 -7.21
C VAL A 338 7.61 15.74 -6.81
N HIS A 339 6.66 16.31 -6.06
CA HIS A 339 6.74 17.70 -5.58
C HIS A 339 7.89 17.93 -4.59
N GLN A 340 8.43 16.84 -4.02
CA GLN A 340 9.55 16.84 -3.07
C GLN A 340 10.84 16.31 -3.70
N TRP A 341 10.85 16.08 -5.01
CA TRP A 341 11.97 15.48 -5.73
C TRP A 341 13.27 16.25 -5.57
N HIS A 342 13.22 17.58 -5.47
CA HIS A 342 14.39 18.42 -5.22
C HIS A 342 14.99 18.23 -3.83
N HIS A 343 14.17 17.93 -2.82
CA HIS A 343 14.65 17.57 -1.49
C HIS A 343 15.35 16.19 -1.51
N LEU A 344 14.79 15.22 -2.24
CA LEU A 344 15.43 13.91 -2.44
C LEU A 344 16.75 14.03 -3.22
N LYS A 345 16.76 14.81 -4.30
CA LYS A 345 17.99 15.11 -5.05
C LYS A 345 19.01 15.83 -4.19
N ALA A 346 18.60 16.77 -3.34
CA ALA A 346 19.50 17.44 -2.39
C ALA A 346 20.08 16.47 -1.35
N LEU A 347 19.29 15.51 -0.88
CA LEU A 347 19.75 14.44 -0.01
C LEU A 347 20.80 13.57 -0.74
N VAL A 348 20.55 13.16 -1.98
CA VAL A 348 21.54 12.41 -2.77
C VAL A 348 22.77 13.27 -3.09
N LEU A 349 22.62 14.58 -3.29
CA LEU A 349 23.72 15.52 -3.49
C LEU A 349 24.61 15.60 -2.25
N LEU A 350 24.04 15.54 -1.04
CA LEU A 350 24.79 15.46 0.21
C LEU A 350 25.75 14.25 0.22
N SER A 351 25.35 13.10 -0.34
CA SER A 351 26.25 11.92 -0.44
C SER A 351 27.49 12.14 -1.32
N ARG A 352 27.53 13.23 -2.11
CA ARG A 352 28.67 13.62 -2.94
C ARG A 352 29.60 14.63 -2.25
N LEU A 353 29.19 15.16 -1.11
CA LEU A 353 30.02 16.03 -0.27
C LEU A 353 30.91 15.18 0.66
N PRO A 354 32.15 15.64 0.93
CA PRO A 354 32.98 15.03 1.97
C PRO A 354 32.25 14.99 3.31
N VAL A 355 32.28 13.83 3.95
CA VAL A 355 31.60 13.56 5.23
C VAL A 355 32.19 14.41 6.35
N GLU A 356 33.44 14.85 6.20
CA GLU A 356 34.15 15.75 7.12
C GLU A 356 33.47 17.11 7.26
N PHE A 357 32.67 17.52 6.27
CA PHE A 357 31.96 18.79 6.36
C PHE A 357 30.58 18.65 7.02
N TRP A 358 30.08 17.42 7.20
CA TRP A 358 28.76 17.19 7.78
C TRP A 358 28.73 17.63 9.24
N SER A 359 27.70 18.37 9.59
CA SER A 359 27.37 18.74 10.96
C SER A 359 26.27 17.83 11.50
N THR A 360 25.91 18.06 12.76
CA THR A 360 24.74 17.42 13.40
C THR A 360 23.47 17.54 12.55
N TYR A 361 23.28 18.66 11.84
CA TYR A 361 22.12 18.88 10.99
C TYR A 361 22.00 17.86 9.84
N GLU A 362 23.09 17.62 9.10
CA GLU A 362 23.11 16.65 8.01
C GLU A 362 22.91 15.22 8.54
N ILE A 363 23.57 14.90 9.65
CA ILE A 363 23.49 13.59 10.31
C ILE A 363 22.06 13.31 10.77
N GLU A 364 21.40 14.30 11.38
CA GLU A 364 20.00 14.21 11.83
C GLU A 364 19.03 14.04 10.67
N CYS A 365 19.23 14.80 9.59
CA CYS A 365 18.38 14.64 8.41
C CYS A 365 18.52 13.23 7.80
N VAL A 366 19.75 12.72 7.64
CA VAL A 366 19.96 11.37 7.09
C VAL A 366 19.35 10.32 8.02
N HIS A 367 19.55 10.44 9.33
CA HIS A 367 18.95 9.52 10.31
C HIS A 367 17.41 9.52 10.23
N ALA A 368 16.79 10.70 10.34
CA ALA A 368 15.33 10.84 10.35
C ALA A 368 14.70 10.30 9.06
N VAL A 369 15.26 10.63 7.89
CA VAL A 369 14.77 10.11 6.61
C VAL A 369 14.94 8.59 6.55
N THR A 370 16.08 8.05 7.00
CA THR A 370 16.35 6.61 6.97
C THR A 370 15.37 5.83 7.84
N GLU A 371 15.09 6.34 9.03
CA GLU A 371 14.24 5.69 10.02
C GLU A 371 12.75 5.80 9.66
N GLN A 372 12.32 6.99 9.26
CA GLN A 372 10.90 7.37 9.29
C GLN A 372 10.26 7.50 7.91
N SER A 373 11.04 7.68 6.83
CA SER A 373 10.50 7.76 5.47
C SER A 373 10.21 6.38 4.90
N ILE A 374 9.10 6.25 4.17
CA ILE A 374 8.89 5.13 3.24
C ILE A 374 10.00 5.15 2.19
N GLY A 375 10.76 4.06 2.03
CA GLY A 375 11.89 4.00 1.10
C GLY A 375 13.20 4.60 1.63
N GLY A 376 13.21 5.19 2.82
CA GLY A 376 14.38 5.87 3.39
C GLY A 376 15.57 4.93 3.62
N ALA A 377 15.30 3.71 4.12
CA ALA A 377 16.31 2.68 4.32
C ALA A 377 17.03 2.28 3.02
N LEU A 378 16.33 2.24 1.87
CA LEU A 378 16.97 1.96 0.59
C LEU A 378 17.92 3.07 0.13
N ILE A 379 17.51 4.34 0.32
CA ILE A 379 18.36 5.49 0.04
C ILE A 379 19.62 5.44 0.90
N TYR A 380 19.47 5.14 2.20
CA TYR A 380 20.58 4.95 3.11
C TYR A 380 21.55 3.85 2.64
N LEU A 381 21.03 2.64 2.38
CA LEU A 381 21.85 1.50 1.96
C LEU A 381 22.69 1.81 0.71
N LYS A 382 22.13 2.57 -0.23
CA LYS A 382 22.81 2.89 -1.49
C LYS A 382 23.80 4.05 -1.39
N PHE A 383 23.38 5.17 -0.81
CA PHE A 383 24.11 6.44 -0.94
C PHE A 383 24.93 6.77 0.31
N PHE A 384 24.46 6.40 1.49
CA PHE A 384 25.02 6.89 2.75
C PHE A 384 25.75 5.83 3.54
N ARG A 385 25.29 4.58 3.50
CA ARG A 385 25.90 3.47 4.21
C ARG A 385 27.41 3.36 3.99
N PRO A 386 27.96 3.46 2.76
CA PRO A 386 29.42 3.39 2.57
C PRO A 386 30.19 4.48 3.32
N LEU A 387 29.61 5.68 3.42
CA LEU A 387 30.18 6.84 4.10
C LEU A 387 30.07 6.69 5.62
N VAL A 388 28.89 6.27 6.09
CA VAL A 388 28.58 6.11 7.52
C VAL A 388 29.36 4.94 8.13
N LEU A 389 29.43 3.78 7.45
CA LEU A 389 30.18 2.63 7.95
C LEU A 389 31.67 2.94 8.15
N GLN A 390 32.27 3.78 7.29
CA GLN A 390 33.64 4.24 7.49
C GLN A 390 33.79 5.05 8.77
N LYS A 391 32.82 5.92 9.10
CA LYS A 391 32.85 6.74 10.33
C LYS A 391 32.52 5.92 11.58
N LEU A 392 31.62 4.94 11.49
CA LEU A 392 31.35 4.00 12.58
C LEU A 392 32.56 3.12 12.90
N ALA A 393 33.32 2.69 11.89
CA ALA A 393 34.56 1.93 12.10
C ALA A 393 35.64 2.73 12.83
N THR A 394 35.58 4.07 12.77
CA THR A 394 36.46 4.98 13.52
C THR A 394 35.89 5.38 14.89
N GLU A 395 34.80 4.75 15.34
CA GLU A 395 34.11 5.03 16.62
C GLU A 395 33.70 6.51 16.80
N SER A 396 33.33 7.18 15.71
CA SER A 396 32.90 8.59 15.78
C SER A 396 31.58 8.74 16.53
N ALA A 397 31.61 9.43 17.67
CA ALA A 397 30.45 9.63 18.56
C ALA A 397 29.26 10.29 17.84
N GLU A 398 29.51 11.19 16.89
CA GLU A 398 28.46 11.88 16.12
C GLU A 398 27.62 10.91 15.28
N TYR A 399 28.24 9.83 14.81
CA TYR A 399 27.62 8.82 13.93
C TYR A 399 27.05 7.64 14.71
N ALA A 400 27.25 7.57 16.02
CA ALA A 400 26.85 6.42 16.84
C ALA A 400 25.37 6.04 16.70
N ARG A 401 24.47 7.00 16.46
CA ARG A 401 23.04 6.75 16.20
C ARG A 401 22.76 5.82 15.00
N PHE A 402 23.65 5.77 14.02
CA PHE A 402 23.51 4.85 12.88
C PHE A 402 23.73 3.39 13.27
N HIS A 403 24.27 3.11 14.46
CA HIS A 403 24.31 1.76 14.98
C HIS A 403 22.89 1.16 15.13
N ASP A 404 21.92 1.97 15.53
CA ASP A 404 20.52 1.56 15.70
C ASP A 404 19.85 1.32 14.35
N ILE A 405 20.13 2.18 13.37
CA ILE A 405 19.70 1.99 11.97
C ILE A 405 20.21 0.66 11.42
N GLU A 406 21.52 0.39 11.52
CA GLU A 406 22.10 -0.86 11.02
C GLU A 406 21.54 -2.08 11.77
N HIS A 407 21.31 -1.95 13.08
CA HIS A 407 20.68 -3.01 13.87
C HIS A 407 19.24 -3.28 13.43
N ALA A 408 18.45 -2.22 13.22
CA ALA A 408 17.08 -2.31 12.74
C ALA A 408 17.01 -2.97 11.35
N ILE A 409 17.82 -2.53 10.40
CA ILE A 409 17.90 -3.13 9.05
C ILE A 409 18.29 -4.61 9.14
N ARG A 410 19.27 -4.96 9.99
CA ARG A 410 19.67 -6.35 10.23
C ARG A 410 18.54 -7.20 10.80
N LEU A 411 17.79 -6.68 11.77
CA LEU A 411 16.67 -7.41 12.38
C LEU A 411 15.55 -7.65 11.37
N VAL A 412 15.19 -6.61 10.60
CA VAL A 412 14.21 -6.73 9.50
C VAL A 412 14.66 -7.81 8.51
N TYR A 413 15.92 -7.80 8.10
CA TYR A 413 16.48 -8.79 7.18
C TYR A 413 16.39 -10.23 7.74
N ILE A 414 16.84 -10.43 8.98
CA ILE A 414 16.84 -11.76 9.62
C ILE A 414 15.40 -12.28 9.81
N ARG A 415 14.50 -11.42 10.28
CA ARG A 415 13.08 -11.79 10.51
C ARG A 415 12.37 -12.10 9.21
N LEU A 416 12.57 -11.27 8.18
CA LEU A 416 12.01 -11.52 6.85
C LEU A 416 12.55 -12.84 6.28
N ARG A 417 13.87 -13.07 6.34
CA ARG A 417 14.46 -14.32 5.85
C ARG A 417 13.91 -15.54 6.57
N ALA A 418 13.77 -15.47 7.90
CA ALA A 418 13.21 -16.57 8.68
C ALA A 418 11.74 -16.85 8.34
N ALA A 419 10.93 -15.82 8.09
CA ALA A 419 9.55 -15.97 7.64
C ALA A 419 9.48 -16.56 6.22
N LEU A 420 10.28 -16.02 5.28
CA LEU A 420 10.30 -16.48 3.90
C LEU A 420 10.85 -17.91 3.76
N GLU A 421 11.82 -18.31 4.56
CA GLU A 421 12.34 -19.69 4.56
C GLU A 421 11.23 -20.70 4.92
N GLY A 422 10.43 -20.41 5.96
CA GLY A 422 9.28 -21.22 6.31
C GLY A 422 8.17 -21.19 5.25
N LEU A 423 7.90 -20.02 4.66
CA LEU A 423 6.85 -19.90 3.64
C LEU A 423 7.25 -20.60 2.33
N ASN A 424 8.50 -20.46 1.89
CA ASN A 424 8.98 -21.03 0.63
C ASN A 424 9.04 -22.57 0.64
N SER A 425 9.02 -23.22 1.81
CA SER A 425 8.89 -24.68 1.90
C SER A 425 7.47 -25.19 1.63
N HIS A 426 6.47 -24.30 1.60
CA HIS A 426 5.05 -24.65 1.46
C HIS A 426 4.32 -23.87 0.36
N PHE A 427 4.82 -22.69 -0.02
CA PHE A 427 4.22 -21.79 -0.99
C PHE A 427 5.27 -21.35 -2.01
N LYS A 428 4.84 -21.21 -3.26
CA LYS A 428 5.63 -20.58 -4.32
C LYS A 428 5.68 -19.06 -4.11
N PRO A 429 6.62 -18.34 -4.77
CA PRO A 429 6.74 -16.89 -4.65
C PRO A 429 5.48 -16.09 -5.04
N ASP A 430 4.64 -16.65 -5.92
CA ASP A 430 3.35 -16.09 -6.33
C ASP A 430 2.22 -16.34 -5.32
N GLY A 431 2.54 -16.99 -4.19
CA GLY A 431 1.59 -17.33 -3.14
C GLY A 431 0.81 -18.62 -3.36
N THR A 432 1.04 -19.32 -4.47
CA THR A 432 0.38 -20.61 -4.73
C THR A 432 0.97 -21.71 -3.85
N ALA A 433 0.13 -22.52 -3.22
CA ALA A 433 0.58 -23.64 -2.40
C ALA A 433 1.31 -24.68 -3.29
N MET A 434 2.49 -25.14 -2.85
CA MET A 434 3.25 -26.16 -3.58
C MET A 434 2.60 -27.56 -3.45
N ASP A 435 2.03 -27.85 -2.28
CA ASP A 435 1.29 -29.08 -2.01
C ASP A 435 -0.19 -28.79 -1.69
N PRO A 436 -1.14 -29.59 -2.19
CA PRO A 436 -2.54 -29.47 -1.82
C PRO A 436 -2.83 -30.11 -0.45
N PRO A 437 -3.67 -29.46 0.37
CA PRO A 437 -3.43 -28.18 1.04
C PRO A 437 -2.82 -28.38 2.44
N ALA A 438 -2.14 -27.36 2.98
CA ALA A 438 -2.06 -27.21 4.43
C ALA A 438 -3.51 -27.27 4.98
N HIS A 439 -3.79 -28.18 5.91
CA HIS A 439 -5.16 -28.39 6.39
C HIS A 439 -5.74 -27.06 6.85
N THR A 440 -6.84 -26.64 6.25
CA THR A 440 -7.44 -25.32 6.52
C THR A 440 -8.36 -25.35 7.72
N TRP A 441 -8.34 -26.39 8.55
CA TRP A 441 -9.31 -26.60 9.63
C TRP A 441 -9.38 -25.42 10.61
N THR A 442 -8.25 -24.75 10.86
CA THR A 442 -8.17 -23.62 11.79
C THR A 442 -8.26 -22.27 11.10
N VAL A 443 -8.73 -21.24 11.82
CA VAL A 443 -8.80 -19.86 11.35
C VAL A 443 -7.42 -19.32 10.98
N ALA A 444 -6.38 -19.68 11.72
CA ALA A 444 -5.01 -19.31 11.40
C ALA A 444 -4.56 -19.90 10.04
N SER A 445 -4.86 -21.17 9.77
CA SER A 445 -4.56 -21.83 8.49
C SER A 445 -5.34 -21.22 7.33
N ARG A 446 -6.64 -20.96 7.53
CA ARG A 446 -7.48 -20.30 6.53
C ARG A 446 -6.99 -18.88 6.25
N TYR A 447 -6.72 -18.08 7.28
CA TYR A 447 -6.17 -16.74 7.18
C TYR A 447 -4.87 -16.72 6.38
N LEU A 448 -3.89 -17.54 6.77
CA LEU A 448 -2.59 -17.60 6.10
C LEU A 448 -2.73 -17.98 4.62
N ARG A 449 -3.54 -19.02 4.33
CA ARG A 449 -3.79 -19.45 2.96
C ARG A 449 -4.46 -18.35 2.14
N THR A 450 -5.51 -17.72 2.66
CA THR A 450 -6.21 -16.64 1.97
C THR A 450 -5.29 -15.44 1.74
N PHE A 451 -4.46 -15.09 2.74
CA PHE A 451 -3.50 -14.00 2.63
C PHE A 451 -2.47 -14.28 1.53
N LEU A 452 -1.83 -15.45 1.54
CA LEU A 452 -0.78 -15.80 0.58
C LEU A 452 -1.32 -16.04 -0.83
N GLN A 453 -2.49 -16.66 -1.00
CA GLN A 453 -3.06 -16.88 -2.34
C GLN A 453 -3.45 -15.57 -3.06
N ASN A 454 -3.60 -14.48 -2.32
CA ASN A 454 -4.03 -13.18 -2.85
C ASN A 454 -2.95 -12.10 -2.77
N SER A 455 -1.76 -12.43 -2.25
CA SER A 455 -0.65 -11.48 -2.10
C SER A 455 0.70 -12.12 -2.42
N PRO A 456 1.62 -11.40 -3.09
CA PRO A 456 2.96 -11.91 -3.35
C PRO A 456 3.79 -11.99 -2.05
N LEU A 457 4.83 -12.82 -2.04
CA LEU A 457 5.85 -12.76 -1.00
C LEU A 457 6.79 -11.56 -1.26
N PRO A 458 7.02 -10.65 -0.29
CA PRO A 458 7.90 -9.50 -0.50
C PRO A 458 9.36 -9.92 -0.45
N THR A 459 10.19 -9.30 -1.29
CA THR A 459 11.65 -9.31 -1.09
C THR A 459 12.05 -8.31 -0.02
N PHE A 460 13.31 -8.39 0.42
CA PHE A 460 13.86 -7.44 1.39
C PHE A 460 13.81 -6.00 0.87
N GLU A 461 14.13 -5.80 -0.40
CA GLU A 461 14.08 -4.49 -1.04
C GLU A 461 12.65 -3.99 -1.21
N ASN A 462 11.70 -4.87 -1.51
CA ASN A 462 10.28 -4.50 -1.59
C ASN A 462 9.77 -3.99 -0.24
N LEU A 463 10.15 -4.65 0.85
CA LEU A 463 9.80 -4.21 2.19
C LEU A 463 10.39 -2.81 2.47
N LEU A 464 11.70 -2.64 2.29
CA LEU A 464 12.37 -1.36 2.56
C LEU A 464 11.89 -0.21 1.64
N ALA A 465 11.44 -0.52 0.42
CA ALA A 465 10.89 0.47 -0.52
C ALA A 465 9.52 1.00 -0.08
N ASN A 466 8.71 0.12 0.52
CA ASN A 466 7.29 0.39 0.76
C ASN A 466 6.96 0.63 2.24
N THR A 467 7.94 0.56 3.13
CA THR A 467 7.72 0.81 4.55
C THR A 467 8.78 1.73 5.13
N SER A 468 8.46 2.37 6.26
CA SER A 468 9.46 3.00 7.12
C SER A 468 10.14 1.95 8.00
N LEU A 469 11.34 2.25 8.48
CA LEU A 469 12.11 1.34 9.34
C LEU A 469 11.55 1.30 10.77
N ASP A 470 10.98 2.42 11.24
CA ASP A 470 10.24 2.50 12.51
C ASP A 470 8.92 1.71 12.52
N GLY A 471 8.50 1.18 11.38
CA GLY A 471 7.30 0.35 11.23
C GLY A 471 5.97 1.11 11.33
N ARG A 472 5.98 2.45 11.32
CA ARG A 472 4.78 3.28 11.50
C ARG A 472 4.13 3.72 10.19
N ARG A 473 4.89 3.74 9.09
CA ARG A 473 4.42 4.20 7.78
C ARG A 473 4.61 3.11 6.73
N HIS A 474 3.67 3.06 5.80
CA HIS A 474 3.75 2.18 4.65
C HIS A 474 3.04 2.78 3.45
N ALA A 475 3.43 2.35 2.26
CA ALA A 475 2.76 2.70 1.02
C ALA A 475 1.33 2.12 1.01
N PRO A 476 0.38 2.77 0.33
CA PRO A 476 -0.94 2.19 0.09
C PRO A 476 -0.82 1.00 -0.86
N ALA A 477 -1.37 -0.17 -0.51
CA ALA A 477 -1.26 -1.38 -1.33
C ALA A 477 -2.56 -1.70 -2.08
N SER A 478 -3.13 -0.73 -2.79
CA SER A 478 -4.51 -0.78 -3.30
C SER A 478 -4.89 -2.04 -4.09
N LYS A 479 -4.07 -2.50 -5.05
CA LYS A 479 -4.39 -3.70 -5.85
C LYS A 479 -4.32 -5.00 -5.05
N VAL A 480 -3.37 -5.11 -4.13
CA VAL A 480 -3.20 -6.31 -3.29
C VAL A 480 -4.25 -6.30 -2.17
N GLU A 481 -4.48 -5.15 -1.57
CA GLU A 481 -5.54 -4.92 -0.58
C GLU A 481 -6.92 -5.19 -1.18
N GLU A 482 -7.19 -4.76 -2.41
CA GLU A 482 -8.44 -5.09 -3.11
C GLU A 482 -8.61 -6.60 -3.30
N LYS A 483 -7.55 -7.33 -3.67
CA LYS A 483 -7.59 -8.80 -3.76
C LYS A 483 -7.85 -9.46 -2.41
N LEU A 484 -7.16 -9.01 -1.36
CA LEU A 484 -7.35 -9.50 0.01
C LEU A 484 -8.77 -9.23 0.50
N HIS A 485 -9.28 -8.02 0.24
CA HIS A 485 -10.61 -7.59 0.56
C HIS A 485 -11.67 -8.47 -0.13
N ASN A 486 -11.53 -8.68 -1.44
CA ASN A 486 -12.42 -9.56 -2.22
C ASN A 486 -12.35 -11.03 -1.77
N ALA A 487 -11.22 -11.45 -1.18
CA ALA A 487 -11.05 -12.77 -0.61
C ALA A 487 -11.60 -12.91 0.84
N GLY A 488 -12.18 -11.84 1.40
CA GLY A 488 -12.80 -11.82 2.73
C GLY A 488 -11.91 -11.31 3.87
N LEU A 489 -10.75 -10.73 3.56
CA LEU A 489 -9.82 -10.13 4.53
C LEU A 489 -9.93 -8.59 4.54
N HIS A 490 -11.11 -8.08 4.91
CA HIS A 490 -11.48 -6.66 4.83
C HIS A 490 -10.57 -5.72 5.66
N ASP A 491 -10.13 -6.16 6.84
CA ASP A 491 -9.36 -5.34 7.78
C ASP A 491 -7.82 -5.50 7.69
N VAL A 492 -7.31 -6.27 6.72
CA VAL A 492 -5.87 -6.59 6.64
C VAL A 492 -5.19 -5.73 5.57
N SER A 493 -4.28 -4.86 6.01
CA SER A 493 -3.32 -4.23 5.10
C SER A 493 -2.11 -5.14 4.90
N TYR A 494 -1.75 -5.34 3.62
CA TYR A 494 -0.63 -6.18 3.22
C TYR A 494 0.69 -5.75 3.87
N TRP A 495 1.04 -4.46 3.76
CA TRP A 495 2.29 -3.95 4.33
C TRP A 495 2.27 -3.91 5.85
N THR A 496 1.11 -3.64 6.46
CA THR A 496 0.98 -3.69 7.93
C THR A 496 1.28 -5.09 8.46
N ALA A 497 0.75 -6.14 7.83
CA ALA A 497 1.01 -7.52 8.25
C ALA A 497 2.51 -7.86 8.19
N TRP A 498 3.19 -7.47 7.10
CA TRP A 498 4.63 -7.67 6.96
C TRP A 498 5.46 -6.82 7.91
N LEU A 499 5.07 -5.57 8.16
CA LEU A 499 5.69 -4.70 9.15
C LEU A 499 5.61 -5.31 10.54
N MET A 500 4.43 -5.73 10.99
CA MET A 500 4.29 -6.38 12.30
C MET A 500 5.12 -7.67 12.39
N LYS A 501 5.23 -8.44 11.30
CA LYS A 501 6.03 -9.68 11.25
C LYS A 501 7.54 -9.43 11.28
N THR A 502 8.01 -8.27 10.80
CA THR A 502 9.45 -8.03 10.55
C THR A 502 10.04 -6.85 11.32
N SER A 503 9.21 -5.99 11.91
CA SER A 503 9.60 -4.77 12.62
C SER A 503 10.68 -5.07 13.65
N HIS A 504 11.63 -4.15 13.83
CA HIS A 504 12.62 -4.24 14.89
C HIS A 504 12.08 -3.81 16.26
N ASP A 505 11.01 -2.99 16.27
CA ASP A 505 10.35 -2.50 17.48
C ASP A 505 9.59 -3.65 18.19
N PRO A 506 9.95 -3.98 19.44
CA PRO A 506 9.27 -5.02 20.21
C PRO A 506 7.78 -4.76 20.44
N ILE A 507 7.34 -3.51 20.44
CA ILE A 507 5.93 -3.12 20.66
C ILE A 507 5.10 -3.43 19.42
N LEU A 508 5.65 -3.15 18.23
CA LEU A 508 4.99 -3.39 16.95
C LEU A 508 5.13 -4.85 16.49
N TYR A 509 6.20 -5.52 16.92
CA TYR A 509 6.47 -6.89 16.50
C TYR A 509 5.41 -7.87 16.99
N ASN A 510 4.76 -8.55 16.04
CA ASN A 510 3.81 -9.61 16.30
C ASN A 510 4.06 -10.78 15.35
N ASP A 511 4.62 -11.87 15.89
CA ASP A 511 4.89 -13.09 15.11
C ASP A 511 3.60 -13.71 14.53
N GLY A 512 2.44 -13.43 15.15
CA GLY A 512 1.12 -13.88 14.74
C GLY A 512 0.48 -13.08 13.59
N ALA A 513 1.09 -11.98 13.14
CA ALA A 513 0.59 -11.21 11.99
C ALA A 513 0.58 -12.02 10.69
N ILE A 514 1.58 -12.87 10.53
CA ILE A 514 1.65 -13.93 9.52
C ILE A 514 1.89 -15.23 10.30
N PRO A 515 0.85 -16.04 10.57
CA PRO A 515 0.92 -17.17 11.52
C PRO A 515 1.55 -18.44 10.90
N ASP A 516 2.55 -18.29 10.05
CA ASP A 516 3.25 -19.37 9.32
C ASP A 516 3.72 -20.49 10.26
N ARG A 517 4.40 -20.14 11.36
CA ARG A 517 4.94 -21.10 12.32
C ARG A 517 3.85 -21.89 13.05
N ILE A 518 2.74 -21.24 13.41
CA ILE A 518 1.61 -21.89 14.07
C ILE A 518 1.00 -22.90 13.11
N VAL A 519 0.71 -22.45 11.87
CA VAL A 519 0.07 -23.26 10.84
C VAL A 519 0.92 -24.48 10.47
N PHE A 520 2.21 -24.31 10.20
CA PHE A 520 3.07 -25.44 9.80
C PHE A 520 3.28 -26.45 10.92
N ARG A 521 3.33 -26.00 12.18
CA ARG A 521 3.41 -26.90 13.34
C ARG A 521 2.12 -27.69 13.51
N GLU A 522 0.96 -27.04 13.41
CA GLU A 522 -0.35 -27.67 13.56
C GLU A 522 -0.67 -28.64 12.42
N ASN A 523 -0.13 -28.42 11.22
CA ASN A 523 -0.44 -29.20 10.02
C ASN A 523 -0.31 -30.73 10.22
N ASN A 524 0.68 -31.18 10.99
CA ASN A 524 0.86 -32.60 11.29
C ASN A 524 -0.23 -33.17 12.22
N LEU A 525 -0.73 -32.37 13.17
CA LEU A 525 -1.85 -32.77 14.02
C LEU A 525 -3.16 -32.77 13.23
N LEU A 526 -3.36 -31.80 12.35
CA LEU A 526 -4.55 -31.72 11.49
C LEU A 526 -4.69 -32.96 10.59
N LYS A 527 -3.58 -33.51 10.07
CA LYS A 527 -3.57 -34.82 9.37
C LYS A 527 -4.09 -35.97 10.24
N GLN A 528 -3.75 -35.98 11.52
CA GLN A 528 -4.20 -37.03 12.44
C GLN A 528 -5.69 -36.88 12.76
N PHE A 529 -6.17 -35.63 12.86
CA PHE A 529 -7.59 -35.37 13.06
C PHE A 529 -8.47 -35.77 11.86
N ASP A 530 -7.98 -35.71 10.62
CA ASP A 530 -8.69 -36.28 9.46
C ASP A 530 -8.92 -37.79 9.62
N GLY A 531 -7.89 -38.52 10.09
CA GLY A 531 -8.02 -39.94 10.42
C GLY A 531 -9.05 -40.19 11.51
N LEU A 532 -9.03 -39.37 12.57
CA LEU A 532 -9.99 -39.44 13.67
C LEU A 532 -11.42 -39.12 13.21
N LEU A 533 -11.60 -38.17 12.30
CA LEU A 533 -12.88 -37.85 11.69
C LEU A 533 -13.43 -39.03 10.88
N GLY A 534 -12.58 -39.73 10.13
CA GLY A 534 -12.93 -40.97 9.45
C GLY A 534 -13.39 -42.07 10.42
N ALA A 535 -12.67 -42.23 11.54
CA ALA A 535 -13.05 -43.18 12.59
C ALA A 535 -14.38 -42.82 13.25
N LEU A 536 -14.66 -41.53 13.47
CA LEU A 536 -15.95 -41.06 14.00
C LEU A 536 -17.10 -41.37 13.02
N LYS A 537 -16.93 -41.07 11.73
CA LYS A 537 -17.93 -41.38 10.69
C LYS A 537 -18.25 -42.88 10.66
N ALA A 538 -17.22 -43.72 10.69
CA ALA A 538 -17.38 -45.17 10.72
C ALA A 538 -18.07 -45.68 12.01
N TRP A 539 -17.95 -44.93 13.13
CA TRP A 539 -18.69 -45.24 14.35
C TRP A 539 -20.16 -44.79 14.28
N GLU A 540 -20.47 -43.69 13.58
CA GLU A 540 -21.83 -43.21 13.36
C GLU A 540 -22.61 -44.04 12.32
N GLU A 541 -21.93 -44.60 11.32
CA GLU A 541 -22.50 -45.34 10.17
C GLU A 541 -23.53 -46.45 10.53
N PRO A 542 -23.32 -47.31 11.54
CA PRO A 542 -24.30 -48.33 11.91
C PRO A 542 -25.64 -47.76 12.40
N PHE A 543 -25.68 -46.49 12.81
CA PHE A 543 -26.89 -45.81 13.31
C PHE A 543 -27.61 -45.00 12.23
N THR A 544 -26.93 -44.70 11.13
CA THR A 544 -27.40 -43.82 10.05
C THR A 544 -27.69 -44.54 8.75
N SER A 545 -27.28 -45.80 8.62
CA SER A 545 -27.45 -46.63 7.40
C SER A 545 -28.82 -47.33 7.27
N ASP A 546 -29.66 -47.29 8.31
CA ASP A 546 -30.95 -48.00 8.34
C ASP A 546 -32.13 -47.08 7.95
N GLU A 547 -33.22 -47.67 7.43
CA GLU A 547 -34.46 -46.97 7.06
C GLU A 547 -35.07 -46.19 8.24
N LYS A 548 -34.75 -46.61 9.47
CA LYS A 548 -35.12 -45.89 10.70
C LYS A 548 -34.50 -44.50 10.79
N TRP A 549 -33.26 -44.33 10.34
CA TRP A 549 -32.58 -43.04 10.34
C TRP A 549 -33.27 -42.06 9.39
N GLU A 550 -33.54 -42.49 8.17
CA GLU A 550 -34.23 -41.68 7.15
C GLU A 550 -35.58 -41.14 7.62
N LYS A 551 -36.32 -41.95 8.39
CA LYS A 551 -37.59 -41.55 9.00
C LYS A 551 -37.42 -40.71 10.27
N ALA A 552 -36.36 -40.93 11.04
CA ALA A 552 -36.11 -40.22 12.28
C ALA A 552 -35.50 -38.83 12.08
N ARG A 553 -34.63 -38.64 11.07
CA ARG A 553 -33.80 -37.44 10.89
C ARG A 553 -34.60 -36.15 10.80
N ILE A 554 -35.80 -36.20 10.21
CA ILE A 554 -36.70 -35.05 10.08
C ILE A 554 -37.25 -34.54 11.43
N TYR A 555 -37.10 -35.31 12.51
CA TYR A 555 -37.52 -34.94 13.87
C TYR A 555 -36.34 -34.77 14.84
N LEU A 556 -35.11 -34.86 14.36
CA LEU A 556 -33.92 -34.65 15.17
C LEU A 556 -33.55 -33.17 15.16
N ALA A 557 -33.33 -32.60 16.34
CA ALA A 557 -32.75 -31.27 16.45
C ALA A 557 -31.26 -31.34 16.05
N PRO A 558 -30.71 -30.31 15.37
CA PRO A 558 -29.28 -30.15 15.18
C PRO A 558 -28.52 -30.20 16.51
N LEU A 559 -27.26 -30.62 16.46
CA LEU A 559 -26.37 -30.66 17.60
C LEU A 559 -25.51 -29.38 17.60
N PRO A 560 -25.75 -28.44 18.54
CA PRO A 560 -24.98 -27.22 18.58
C PRO A 560 -23.51 -27.49 18.89
N HIS A 561 -22.61 -26.81 18.18
CA HIS A 561 -21.16 -26.93 18.42
C HIS A 561 -20.77 -26.60 19.86
N ASP A 562 -21.37 -25.57 20.45
CA ASP A 562 -21.11 -25.20 21.85
C ASP A 562 -21.45 -26.34 22.82
N LYS A 563 -22.42 -27.19 22.47
CA LYS A 563 -22.75 -28.37 23.28
C LYS A 563 -21.68 -29.45 23.18
N LEU A 564 -21.08 -29.63 21.99
CA LEU A 564 -19.92 -30.51 21.83
C LEU A 564 -18.75 -30.03 22.68
N LEU A 565 -18.46 -28.73 22.65
CA LEU A 565 -17.40 -28.13 23.47
C LEU A 565 -17.68 -28.28 24.97
N GLU A 566 -18.92 -28.03 25.39
CA GLU A 566 -19.32 -28.17 26.79
C GLU A 566 -19.12 -29.61 27.29
N LEU A 567 -19.56 -30.58 26.47
CA LEU A 567 -19.41 -31.98 26.81
C LEU A 567 -17.95 -32.41 26.81
N GLY A 568 -17.14 -31.97 25.86
CA GLY A 568 -15.72 -32.36 25.79
C GLY A 568 -14.89 -31.79 26.94
N THR A 569 -15.06 -30.50 27.23
CA THR A 569 -14.32 -29.82 28.31
C THR A 569 -14.89 -30.08 29.70
N GLY A 570 -16.17 -30.47 29.79
CA GLY A 570 -16.89 -30.58 31.06
C GLY A 570 -17.30 -29.22 31.66
N GLN A 571 -17.18 -28.13 30.90
CA GLN A 571 -17.53 -26.77 31.32
C GLN A 571 -18.22 -26.03 30.17
N PRO A 572 -19.15 -25.10 30.42
CA PRO A 572 -19.77 -24.29 29.38
C PRO A 572 -18.77 -23.25 28.84
N LEU A 573 -17.80 -23.71 28.06
CA LEU A 573 -16.79 -22.90 27.40
C LEU A 573 -17.20 -22.66 25.95
N GLY A 574 -17.33 -21.39 25.57
CA GLY A 574 -17.45 -21.01 24.17
C GLY A 574 -16.10 -21.12 23.46
N ALA A 575 -16.13 -21.29 22.14
CA ALA A 575 -14.93 -21.49 21.32
C ALA A 575 -13.87 -20.38 21.44
N LEU A 576 -14.25 -19.14 21.75
CA LEU A 576 -13.30 -18.04 21.97
C LEU A 576 -12.42 -18.21 23.22
N ALA A 577 -12.79 -19.11 24.15
CA ALA A 577 -11.96 -19.44 25.30
C ALA A 577 -10.69 -20.21 24.92
N PHE A 578 -10.62 -20.76 23.69
CA PHE A 578 -9.54 -21.63 23.23
C PHE A 578 -8.36 -20.90 22.59
N GLY A 579 -8.32 -19.57 22.60
CA GLY A 579 -7.01 -18.93 22.37
C GLY A 579 -6.92 -17.43 22.51
N SER A 580 -5.88 -16.88 21.88
CA SER A 580 -5.31 -15.61 22.28
C SER A 580 -6.22 -14.42 21.95
N GLY A 581 -6.45 -13.57 22.95
CA GLY A 581 -7.22 -12.34 22.79
C GLY A 581 -6.64 -11.38 21.74
N ASP A 582 -5.32 -11.46 21.52
CA ASP A 582 -4.51 -10.53 20.71
C ASP A 582 -4.23 -11.04 19.28
N ALA A 583 -4.84 -12.16 18.88
CA ALA A 583 -4.67 -12.70 17.54
C ALA A 583 -5.30 -11.76 16.48
N ILE A 584 -4.52 -11.37 15.47
CA ILE A 584 -4.97 -10.47 14.39
C ILE A 584 -6.16 -11.05 13.62
N TYR A 585 -6.24 -12.38 13.50
CA TYR A 585 -7.32 -13.06 12.80
C TYR A 585 -8.58 -13.33 13.65
N LYS A 586 -8.66 -12.78 14.87
CA LYS A 586 -9.80 -12.99 15.79
C LYS A 586 -11.15 -12.59 15.21
N ASN A 587 -11.17 -11.46 14.52
CA ASN A 587 -12.42 -10.91 13.96
C ASN A 587 -12.99 -11.82 12.86
N TYR A 588 -12.12 -12.51 12.12
CA TYR A 588 -12.52 -13.46 11.10
C TYR A 588 -13.16 -14.72 11.65
N TYR A 589 -12.73 -15.20 12.83
CA TYR A 589 -13.38 -16.34 13.47
C TYR A 589 -14.88 -16.11 13.64
N LYS A 590 -15.27 -14.97 14.23
CA LYS A 590 -16.69 -14.66 14.50
C LYS A 590 -17.49 -14.58 13.20
N GLY A 591 -16.97 -13.83 12.22
CA GLY A 591 -17.65 -13.63 10.94
C GLY A 591 -17.77 -14.91 10.11
N TRP A 592 -16.76 -15.78 10.14
CA TRP A 592 -16.80 -17.03 9.38
C TRP A 592 -17.60 -18.13 10.09
N ALA A 593 -17.55 -18.20 11.42
CA ALA A 593 -18.29 -19.20 12.18
C ALA A 593 -19.81 -18.94 12.16
N SER A 594 -20.25 -17.67 12.15
CA SER A 594 -21.68 -17.32 12.15
C SER A 594 -22.45 -17.73 10.90
N LEU A 595 -21.74 -18.10 9.83
CA LEU A 595 -22.33 -18.52 8.54
C LEU A 595 -22.62 -20.02 8.50
N LEU A 596 -22.25 -20.78 9.53
CA LEU A 596 -22.43 -22.23 9.55
C LEU A 596 -23.65 -22.62 10.37
N GLU A 597 -24.55 -23.36 9.72
CA GLU A 597 -25.64 -24.05 10.40
C GLU A 597 -25.10 -25.32 11.07
N ASP A 598 -25.57 -25.62 12.28
CA ASP A 598 -25.25 -26.85 12.98
C ASP A 598 -25.93 -28.07 12.31
N GLU A 599 -25.25 -29.20 12.35
CA GLU A 599 -25.68 -30.48 11.77
C GLU A 599 -26.20 -31.44 12.84
N ILE A 600 -26.88 -32.52 12.44
CA ILE A 600 -27.42 -33.51 13.38
C ILE A 600 -26.31 -34.41 13.94
N LEU A 601 -25.37 -34.82 13.07
CA LEU A 601 -24.25 -35.69 13.40
C LEU A 601 -23.04 -34.87 13.88
N ALA A 602 -22.25 -35.47 14.78
CA ALA A 602 -21.05 -34.81 15.28
C ALA A 602 -19.96 -34.78 14.19
N SER A 603 -19.83 -35.86 13.41
CA SER A 603 -18.87 -35.88 12.31
C SER A 603 -19.18 -34.86 11.20
N GLU A 604 -20.45 -34.63 10.87
CA GLU A 604 -20.87 -33.64 9.88
C GLU A 604 -20.59 -32.22 10.37
N ASN A 605 -20.88 -31.92 11.64
CA ASN A 605 -20.52 -30.65 12.27
C ASN A 605 -19.02 -30.37 12.20
N ILE A 606 -18.20 -31.35 12.61
CA ILE A 606 -16.74 -31.24 12.59
C ILE A 606 -16.24 -31.07 11.15
N GLN A 607 -16.74 -31.86 10.20
CA GLN A 607 -16.37 -31.76 8.79
C GLN A 607 -16.73 -30.39 8.20
N LYS A 608 -17.94 -29.88 8.47
CA LYS A 608 -18.41 -28.59 7.94
C LYS A 608 -17.55 -27.45 8.46
N ARG A 609 -17.23 -27.46 9.77
CA ARG A 609 -16.34 -26.47 10.39
C ARG A 609 -14.89 -26.59 9.90
N ALA A 610 -14.39 -27.81 9.72
CA ALA A 610 -13.07 -28.09 9.17
C ALA A 610 -12.93 -27.59 7.72
N ASN A 611 -13.93 -27.86 6.87
CA ASN A 611 -13.97 -27.39 5.48
C ASN A 611 -14.05 -25.87 5.41
N ALA A 612 -14.81 -25.25 6.32
CA ALA A 612 -14.92 -23.80 6.42
C ALA A 612 -13.71 -23.15 7.11
N GLY A 613 -12.84 -23.93 7.78
CA GLY A 613 -11.67 -23.42 8.48
C GLY A 613 -11.97 -22.48 9.63
N VAL A 614 -12.93 -22.87 10.47
CA VAL A 614 -13.44 -22.03 11.56
C VAL A 614 -13.21 -22.62 12.95
N PHE A 615 -12.28 -23.55 13.10
CA PHE A 615 -11.76 -23.88 14.43
C PHE A 615 -10.77 -22.81 14.86
N TRP A 616 -10.90 -22.33 16.09
CA TRP A 616 -9.99 -21.35 16.68
C TRP A 616 -8.59 -21.92 16.84
N SER A 617 -8.48 -23.17 17.29
CA SER A 617 -7.21 -23.86 17.57
C SER A 617 -7.35 -25.38 17.53
N VAL A 618 -6.23 -26.10 17.58
CA VAL A 618 -6.22 -27.57 17.70
C VAL A 618 -6.80 -28.06 19.03
N GLU A 619 -6.76 -27.24 20.06
CA GLU A 619 -7.37 -27.49 21.36
C GLU A 619 -8.90 -27.51 21.26
N GLU A 620 -9.50 -26.60 20.48
CA GLU A 620 -10.94 -26.62 20.18
C GLU A 620 -11.32 -27.88 19.41
N ILE A 621 -10.51 -28.27 18.42
CA ILE A 621 -10.74 -29.50 17.63
C ILE A 621 -10.75 -30.71 18.56
N MET A 622 -9.75 -30.84 19.44
CA MET A 622 -9.66 -31.92 20.41
C MET A 622 -10.88 -31.95 21.34
N ALA A 623 -11.26 -30.82 21.92
CA ALA A 623 -12.43 -30.72 22.79
C ALA A 623 -13.72 -31.12 22.07
N THR A 624 -13.84 -30.77 20.79
CA THR A 624 -15.00 -31.15 19.97
C THR A 624 -15.07 -32.67 19.77
N PHE A 625 -13.93 -33.33 19.51
CA PHE A 625 -13.87 -34.80 19.43
C PHE A 625 -14.11 -35.49 20.77
N ASP A 626 -13.62 -34.94 21.88
CA ASP A 626 -13.93 -35.43 23.24
C ASP A 626 -15.44 -35.35 23.51
N GLY A 627 -16.08 -34.25 23.10
CA GLY A 627 -17.54 -34.09 23.18
C GLY A 627 -18.29 -35.09 22.30
N ALA A 628 -17.83 -35.30 21.06
CA ALA A 628 -18.40 -36.27 20.14
C ALA A 628 -18.33 -37.70 20.71
N GLN A 629 -17.19 -38.08 21.31
CA GLN A 629 -17.05 -39.36 22.00
C GLN A 629 -18.09 -39.52 23.11
N ARG A 630 -18.22 -38.52 23.98
CA ARG A 630 -19.16 -38.57 25.12
C ARG A 630 -20.61 -38.67 24.66
N ILE A 631 -20.99 -37.95 23.59
CA ILE A 631 -22.33 -38.09 22.99
C ILE A 631 -22.52 -39.48 22.40
N MET A 632 -21.53 -40.06 21.75
CA MET A 632 -21.66 -41.40 21.17
C MET A 632 -21.80 -42.49 22.23
N GLU A 633 -21.17 -42.32 23.39
CA GLU A 633 -21.22 -43.27 24.51
C GLU A 633 -22.45 -43.07 25.42
N ASP A 634 -23.11 -41.91 25.36
CA ASP A 634 -24.22 -41.59 26.28
C ASP A 634 -25.49 -42.42 25.98
N PRO A 635 -25.98 -43.23 26.94
CA PRO A 635 -27.12 -44.11 26.73
C PRO A 635 -28.47 -43.37 26.67
N MET A 636 -28.57 -42.14 27.17
CA MET A 636 -29.80 -41.37 27.31
C MET A 636 -29.95 -40.26 26.28
N VAL A 637 -28.86 -39.55 25.98
CA VAL A 637 -28.86 -38.43 25.01
C VAL A 637 -27.98 -38.68 23.80
N GLY A 638 -27.34 -39.85 23.71
CA GLY A 638 -26.47 -40.20 22.58
C GLY A 638 -27.19 -40.50 21.28
N LEU A 639 -26.41 -40.71 20.20
CA LEU A 639 -26.94 -40.84 18.84
C LEU A 639 -28.02 -41.92 18.73
N GLN A 640 -27.78 -43.10 19.31
CA GLN A 640 -28.76 -44.19 19.31
C GLN A 640 -30.08 -43.81 20.01
N ALA A 641 -30.00 -43.12 21.15
CA ALA A 641 -31.17 -42.68 21.89
C ALA A 641 -31.94 -41.57 21.15
N ARG A 642 -31.22 -40.62 20.54
CA ARG A 642 -31.77 -39.57 19.68
C ARG A 642 -32.51 -40.16 18.49
N VAL A 643 -31.90 -41.09 17.75
CA VAL A 643 -32.53 -41.77 16.61
C VAL A 643 -33.80 -42.52 17.04
N ARG A 644 -33.77 -43.25 18.16
CA ARG A 644 -34.96 -43.93 18.71
C ARG A 644 -36.05 -42.93 19.11
N ALA A 645 -35.70 -41.78 19.67
CA ALA A 645 -36.66 -40.73 20.03
C ALA A 645 -37.29 -40.08 18.79
N GLY A 646 -36.49 -39.73 17.78
CA GLY A 646 -36.97 -39.21 16.50
C GLY A 646 -37.89 -40.19 15.77
N TYR A 647 -37.51 -41.48 15.74
CA TYR A 647 -38.34 -42.52 15.15
C TYR A 647 -39.68 -42.71 15.89
N ARG A 648 -39.69 -42.64 17.22
CA ARG A 648 -40.93 -42.67 18.01
C ARG A 648 -41.87 -41.52 17.66
N LYS A 649 -41.33 -40.30 17.48
CA LYS A 649 -42.11 -39.13 17.03
C LYS A 649 -42.70 -39.34 15.63
N PHE A 650 -41.92 -39.91 14.71
CA PHE A 650 -42.42 -40.28 13.38
C PHE A 650 -43.61 -41.25 13.46
N VAL A 651 -43.49 -42.33 14.24
CA VAL A 651 -44.57 -43.33 14.39
C VAL A 651 -45.82 -42.71 15.03
N GLN A 652 -45.66 -41.86 16.03
CA GLN A 652 -46.78 -41.16 16.69
C GLN A 652 -47.51 -40.21 15.73
N ASN A 653 -46.77 -39.47 14.89
CA ASN A 653 -47.37 -38.59 13.90
C ASN A 653 -48.03 -39.37 12.75
N ARG A 654 -47.47 -40.52 12.36
CA ARG A 654 -48.10 -41.44 11.41
C ARG A 654 -49.41 -42.03 11.95
N GLY A 655 -49.46 -42.34 13.25
CA GLY A 655 -50.67 -42.81 13.94
C GLY A 655 -51.76 -41.73 14.08
N LYS A 656 -51.41 -40.44 14.06
CA LYS A 656 -52.39 -39.33 13.99
C LYS A 656 -52.91 -39.07 12.57
N SER A 657 -52.15 -39.45 11.54
CA SER A 657 -52.53 -39.28 10.13
C SER A 657 -53.42 -40.38 9.54
N SER A 658 -53.78 -41.44 10.30
CA SER A 658 -54.71 -42.47 9.80
C SER A 658 -56.19 -42.08 9.86
N GLY A 659 -56.51 -40.82 10.19
CA GLY A 659 -57.88 -40.28 10.22
C GLY A 659 -58.09 -38.99 9.41
N ALA A 660 -57.07 -38.44 8.75
CA ALA A 660 -57.24 -37.26 7.89
C ALA A 660 -56.26 -37.28 6.72
N SER A 661 -56.83 -37.08 5.54
CA SER A 661 -56.23 -37.08 4.21
C SER A 661 -54.93 -36.28 4.07
N THR A 662 -53.94 -36.92 3.43
CA THR A 662 -52.96 -36.39 2.47
C THR A 662 -52.56 -34.90 2.55
N GLY A 663 -51.28 -34.70 2.90
CA GLY A 663 -50.40 -33.81 2.15
C GLY A 663 -50.41 -32.32 2.52
N LYS A 664 -49.66 -31.95 3.58
CA LYS A 664 -48.99 -30.64 3.78
C LYS A 664 -48.14 -30.65 5.06
N GLY A 665 -47.00 -31.35 5.02
CA GLY A 665 -46.16 -31.57 6.21
C GLY A 665 -45.16 -30.46 6.56
N TRP A 666 -45.01 -29.42 5.74
CA TRP A 666 -43.97 -28.39 5.93
C TRP A 666 -44.49 -26.96 6.09
N GLN A 667 -45.74 -26.68 5.73
CA GLN A 667 -46.32 -25.33 5.87
C GLN A 667 -47.11 -25.12 7.19
N ASP A 668 -47.54 -26.20 7.85
CA ASP A 668 -48.41 -26.08 9.03
C ASP A 668 -47.64 -26.08 10.37
N MET A 669 -46.41 -26.61 10.45
CA MET A 669 -45.64 -26.60 11.71
C MET A 669 -45.11 -25.20 12.09
N GLY A 670 -44.85 -24.32 11.12
CA GLY A 670 -44.55 -22.91 11.39
C GLY A 670 -45.79 -22.09 11.74
N ASN A 671 -46.95 -22.49 11.23
CA ASN A 671 -48.20 -21.76 11.40
C ASN A 671 -48.97 -22.16 12.66
N GLU A 672 -48.88 -23.38 13.19
CA GLU A 672 -49.62 -23.78 14.39
C GLU A 672 -49.10 -23.11 15.68
N SER A 673 -47.77 -23.02 15.85
CA SER A 673 -47.19 -22.32 17.02
C SER A 673 -47.45 -20.81 16.99
N PHE A 674 -47.50 -20.20 15.81
CA PHE A 674 -47.84 -18.79 15.65
C PHE A 674 -49.36 -18.57 15.72
N SER A 675 -50.17 -19.48 15.15
CA SER A 675 -51.64 -19.48 15.19
C SER A 675 -52.17 -19.57 16.61
N ASP A 676 -51.63 -20.46 17.45
CA ASP A 676 -52.16 -20.66 18.80
C ASP A 676 -51.71 -19.55 19.75
N HIS A 677 -50.50 -19.01 19.57
CA HIS A 677 -50.05 -17.81 20.28
C HIS A 677 -50.82 -16.57 19.82
N PHE A 678 -51.05 -16.43 18.51
CA PHE A 678 -51.87 -15.35 17.96
C PHE A 678 -53.32 -15.49 18.42
N LYS A 679 -53.94 -16.68 18.42
CA LYS A 679 -55.30 -16.87 18.95
C LYS A 679 -55.42 -16.56 20.44
N GLN A 680 -54.40 -16.85 21.25
CA GLN A 680 -54.42 -16.51 22.68
C GLN A 680 -54.14 -15.03 22.97
N TYR A 681 -53.33 -14.37 22.14
CA TYR A 681 -52.84 -13.01 22.38
C TYR A 681 -53.16 -12.00 21.26
N TRP A 682 -54.10 -12.30 20.34
CA TRP A 682 -54.41 -11.46 19.16
C TRP A 682 -54.84 -10.05 19.57
N TRP A 683 -55.51 -9.94 20.71
CA TRP A 683 -55.92 -8.67 21.31
C TRP A 683 -54.71 -7.83 21.75
N LEU A 684 -53.62 -8.46 22.19
CA LEU A 684 -52.37 -7.79 22.54
C LEU A 684 -51.69 -7.22 21.28
N TYR A 685 -51.70 -7.97 20.18
CA TYR A 685 -51.16 -7.51 18.89
C TYR A 685 -52.01 -6.41 18.25
N ALA A 686 -53.35 -6.48 18.38
CA ALA A 686 -54.26 -5.41 17.94
C ALA A 686 -54.07 -4.09 18.71
N ILE A 687 -53.51 -4.12 19.92
CA ILE A 687 -53.21 -2.92 20.73
C ILE A 687 -51.76 -2.45 20.54
N LEU A 688 -50.80 -3.38 20.55
CA LEU A 688 -49.38 -3.06 20.47
C LEU A 688 -48.95 -2.62 19.06
N LEU A 689 -49.54 -3.17 17.99
CA LEU A 689 -49.15 -2.84 16.63
C LEU A 689 -49.52 -1.40 16.25
N PRO A 690 -50.74 -0.89 16.53
CA PRO A 690 -51.05 0.52 16.30
C PRO A 690 -50.24 1.46 17.21
N MET A 691 -49.95 1.06 18.46
CA MET A 691 -49.09 1.84 19.34
C MET A 691 -47.65 1.91 18.82
N ALA A 692 -47.08 0.81 18.34
CA ALA A 692 -45.73 0.78 17.78
C ALA A 692 -45.64 1.62 16.50
N ILE A 693 -46.66 1.55 15.64
CA ILE A 693 -46.74 2.36 14.41
C ILE A 693 -46.90 3.85 14.75
N MET A 694 -47.76 4.23 15.70
CA MET A 694 -47.90 5.61 16.15
C MET A 694 -46.61 6.13 16.81
N THR A 695 -45.92 5.31 17.60
CA THR A 695 -44.65 5.67 18.23
C THR A 695 -43.56 5.86 17.18
N PHE A 696 -43.50 4.99 16.17
CA PHE A 696 -42.54 5.09 15.07
C PHE A 696 -42.79 6.32 14.18
N ILE A 697 -44.05 6.58 13.80
CA ILE A 697 -44.43 7.77 13.01
C ILE A 697 -44.09 9.06 13.78
N VAL A 698 -44.28 9.07 15.10
CA VAL A 698 -44.02 10.25 15.95
C VAL A 698 -42.53 10.46 16.22
N ILE A 699 -41.73 9.41 16.42
CA ILE A 699 -40.26 9.52 16.55
C ILE A 699 -39.64 10.07 15.26
N VAL A 700 -40.16 9.65 14.11
CA VAL A 700 -39.68 10.13 12.80
C VAL A 700 -40.14 11.58 12.52
N SER A 701 -41.24 12.04 13.12
CA SER A 701 -41.79 13.40 12.89
C SER A 701 -41.46 14.44 13.97
N ALA A 702 -41.06 14.04 15.19
CA ALA A 702 -40.72 14.95 16.28
C ALA A 702 -39.21 15.26 16.33
N ARG A 703 -38.79 16.36 15.70
CA ARG A 703 -37.39 16.88 15.73
C ARG A 703 -36.92 17.46 17.08
N SER A 704 -37.62 17.21 18.20
CA SER A 704 -37.23 17.71 19.53
C SER A 704 -37.60 16.72 20.65
N TYR A 705 -36.62 16.49 21.54
CA TYR A 705 -36.61 15.48 22.59
C TYR A 705 -37.64 15.72 23.72
N GLU A 706 -38.01 16.98 23.99
CA GLU A 706 -38.98 17.32 25.06
C GLU A 706 -40.42 16.89 24.74
N ASN A 707 -40.82 16.91 23.46
CA ASN A 707 -42.15 16.48 23.04
C ASN A 707 -42.29 14.95 23.06
N ALA A 708 -41.19 14.21 22.87
CA ALA A 708 -41.17 12.76 22.96
C ALA A 708 -41.45 12.28 24.39
N ILE A 709 -40.87 12.93 25.41
CA ILE A 709 -41.05 12.55 26.81
C ILE A 709 -42.48 12.85 27.29
N ARG A 710 -43.04 14.02 26.96
CA ARG A 710 -44.44 14.34 27.32
C ARG A 710 -45.43 13.37 26.68
N MET A 711 -45.15 12.86 25.48
CA MET A 711 -45.99 11.89 24.80
C MET A 711 -45.86 10.46 25.33
N ILE A 712 -44.66 10.02 25.76
CA ILE A 712 -44.50 8.74 26.47
C ILE A 712 -45.36 8.72 27.73
N VAL A 713 -45.42 9.84 28.46
CA VAL A 713 -46.30 9.98 29.63
C VAL A 713 -47.79 9.89 29.24
N VAL A 714 -48.21 10.51 28.13
CA VAL A 714 -49.60 10.41 27.64
C VAL A 714 -49.96 8.98 27.23
N VAL A 715 -49.05 8.25 26.56
CA VAL A 715 -49.25 6.84 26.18
C VAL A 715 -49.38 5.94 27.41
N ILE A 716 -48.55 6.16 28.43
CA ILE A 716 -48.64 5.43 29.70
C ILE A 716 -49.96 5.74 30.41
N VAL A 717 -50.41 7.00 30.41
CA VAL A 717 -51.70 7.39 31.00
C VAL A 717 -52.87 6.77 30.24
N PHE A 718 -52.86 6.75 28.90
CA PHE A 718 -53.90 6.09 28.11
C PHE A 718 -53.90 4.57 28.28
N ALA A 719 -52.74 3.93 28.45
CA ALA A 719 -52.64 2.50 28.75
C ALA A 719 -53.22 2.18 30.14
N ILE A 720 -52.96 3.02 31.15
CA ILE A 720 -53.50 2.87 32.50
C ILE A 720 -55.02 3.13 32.52
N VAL A 721 -55.50 4.17 31.84
CA VAL A 721 -56.94 4.49 31.74
C VAL A 721 -57.68 3.40 30.95
N GLY A 722 -57.10 2.89 29.86
CA GLY A 722 -57.65 1.77 29.10
C GLY A 722 -57.73 0.49 29.93
N PHE A 723 -56.70 0.21 30.74
CA PHE A 723 -56.71 -0.91 31.68
C PHE A 723 -57.78 -0.75 32.78
N LEU A 724 -57.98 0.46 33.30
CA LEU A 724 -59.02 0.75 34.30
C LEU A 724 -60.44 0.66 33.74
N ILE A 725 -60.68 1.14 32.51
CA ILE A 725 -61.97 1.01 31.82
C ILE A 725 -62.28 -0.48 31.54
N PHE A 726 -61.27 -1.26 31.16
CA PHE A 726 -61.41 -2.71 30.95
C PHE A 726 -61.66 -3.48 32.25
N SER A 727 -60.99 -3.10 33.35
CA SER A 727 -61.24 -3.64 34.69
C SER A 727 -62.66 -3.35 35.18
N GLN A 728 -63.24 -2.22 34.79
CA GLN A 728 -64.64 -1.86 35.08
C GLN A 728 -65.63 -2.64 34.19
N LEU A 729 -65.29 -2.90 32.91
CA LEU A 729 -66.11 -3.69 31.98
C LEU A 729 -66.14 -5.20 32.29
N ILE A 730 -65.15 -5.73 33.01
CA ILE A 730 -65.12 -7.13 33.46
C ILE A 730 -65.91 -7.36 34.77
N LYS A 731 -66.39 -6.30 35.45
CA LYS A 731 -67.41 -6.46 36.50
C LYS A 731 -68.77 -6.74 35.85
N ARG A 732 -69.10 -8.03 35.72
CA ARG A 732 -70.45 -8.51 35.35
C ARG A 732 -71.54 -7.93 36.28
N PRO A 733 -72.68 -7.48 35.74
CA PRO A 733 -74.01 -7.71 36.32
C PRO A 733 -74.55 -9.01 35.68
N ASP A 734 -74.96 -10.07 36.36
CA ASP A 734 -75.76 -10.21 37.58
C ASP A 734 -75.14 -11.31 38.48
N GLY A 735 -75.04 -11.18 39.81
CA GLY A 735 -76.12 -11.28 40.80
C GLY A 735 -76.25 -12.76 41.26
N SER A 736 -76.25 -13.19 42.52
CA SER A 736 -76.26 -12.55 43.84
C SER A 736 -76.00 -13.64 44.92
N SER A 737 -75.43 -13.22 46.06
CA SER A 737 -75.67 -13.75 47.43
C SER A 737 -75.53 -15.26 47.75
N ALA A 738 -74.53 -15.60 48.56
CA ALA A 738 -74.61 -16.69 49.57
C ALA A 738 -75.62 -16.29 50.70
N PRO A 739 -76.07 -17.16 51.66
CA PRO A 739 -75.45 -18.41 52.17
C PRO A 739 -76.51 -19.51 52.62
N PRO A 740 -76.38 -20.32 53.72
CA PRO A 740 -76.27 -21.80 53.70
C PRO A 740 -77.39 -22.60 54.44
N SER A 741 -77.52 -23.94 54.25
CA SER A 741 -78.02 -24.97 55.23
C SER A 741 -78.16 -26.36 54.57
N LYS A 742 -77.51 -27.42 55.08
CA LYS A 742 -77.95 -28.49 56.03
C LYS A 742 -79.04 -29.50 55.56
N HIS A 743 -78.56 -30.73 55.36
CA HIS A 743 -79.07 -32.06 55.77
C HIS A 743 -80.34 -32.76 55.19
N ILE A 744 -80.07 -33.95 54.63
CA ILE A 744 -80.61 -35.32 54.88
C ILE A 744 -82.08 -35.65 54.51
N LYS A 745 -82.27 -36.66 53.64
CA LYS A 745 -82.79 -38.01 54.02
C LYS A 745 -82.64 -39.06 52.91
N ASP A 746 -81.91 -40.11 53.27
CA ASP A 746 -82.02 -41.56 53.05
C ASP A 746 -83.13 -42.14 52.14
N HIS A 747 -82.75 -43.15 51.34
CA HIS A 747 -83.16 -44.57 51.53
C HIS A 747 -82.24 -45.48 50.69
N GLU A 748 -81.52 -46.43 51.33
CA GLU A 748 -81.63 -47.90 51.20
C GLU A 748 -81.69 -48.40 49.74
N GLY A 749 -80.81 -49.25 49.21
CA GLY A 749 -80.07 -50.37 49.78
C GLY A 749 -80.57 -51.66 49.10
N GLN A 750 -79.71 -52.38 48.36
CA GLN A 750 -79.58 -53.85 48.34
C GLN A 750 -78.73 -54.37 47.16
N ASP A 751 -77.82 -55.28 47.56
CA ASP A 751 -77.09 -56.38 46.90
C ASP A 751 -76.15 -56.14 45.71
#